data_AF-A0A3N2G282-F1
#
_entry.id   AF-A0A3N2G282-F1
#
_cell.length_a   1.000
_cell.length_b   1.000
_cell.length_c   1.000
_cell.angle_alpha   90.00
_cell.angle_beta   90.00
_cell.angle_gamma   90.00
#
_symmetry.space_group_name_H-M   'P 1'
#
loop_
_entity.id
_entity.type
_entity.pdbx_description
1 polymer ?
#
loop_
_entity_poly.entity_id
_entity_poly.type
_entity_poly.pdbx_seq_one_letter_code
_entity_poly.pdbx_strand_id
1 'polypeptide(L)'
;MIRGLIRPAAADDVPRSLAHIEFQMRTAGLIVAGTSGTDAPLFPGSLEKWTEYVRIRTETISCSECATRLAHIAATPEAVGTGTISFRTARNEVFHGGPVPPGLDISALLDAITANNRDIHQIADHHPELVAPPFFYLASSKPYILNDYDGASAKYWPAEGSAIDIRDEQVLAKLASIRPRAAVRQFESFASDIERDLRGFAENRDVRVFVDDATDGVALVAQWSRRTSEGPEPRIDRFHLAPHGERIWWTEGNASAYRNLLKSVSNWDLLKARLAADLEETQNAQSELNSSLFEHRFVELPHLEQFVRTSADLPNGSGSPTFSAFCASIAESAYRFNGGTRLVTFTGEAGAGKTHSLLRFARTSLGDASDGREDQGNPIVLFISSSGRAANTLDTLIESRVAETRLIDKTGVLALCRAGLLVLVIDGFDELLGFRTYDEPLKAIQPILDELRGHGTIVLSARSSYAETRISNQVAVQAAQNWPPRIDSAEILPLTEAQVISALSAVGQYEVFRESEPRLRRLISTPFFCASFASWAALNEPTEFIEFVLDSYLRREQKKLQGPEGEPLLGRSVLAATLGEVAEIAARSGSSEVSESDLQLAAEGANGAELSMPAKRRLTTLCAVSAEWSEDENSFSFAHTVVYEYFLAKQLSGKSTKQIVEFCTTVAVSPLTARLFKEQVAIAPLTSVLSGLKTTVASLQGSIDDHIEARTSLGSIWSETALQASSANVVTLAGAICGGQIHAPSGASYVLEDCSVDLLVMDPGSKVEVRRCSIRHIDARGITPGTLVVDSLTIVDELMTATAFLTSDAAIRKELGLSTESNDGFSDAFGFFSRKLEASHYSSIVIDSATRLPAEDDRRSAWALTFGREAWHEFLKKSESDGRAHSTHMNTSGSPKERVWFTGV
;
A
#
# COMPACT_ATOMS: atom_id res chain seq x y z
N MET A 1 -20.55 -28.59 -18.63
CA MET A 1 -21.44 -29.19 -17.60
C MET A 1 -22.72 -29.82 -18.15
N ILE A 2 -23.07 -29.69 -19.44
CA ILE A 2 -24.33 -30.22 -20.00
C ILE A 2 -24.02 -31.36 -21.00
N ARG A 3 -23.72 -32.57 -20.51
CA ARG A 3 -23.51 -33.75 -21.39
C ARG A 3 -24.22 -35.03 -20.91
N GLY A 4 -25.21 -34.94 -20.02
CA GLY A 4 -25.76 -36.12 -19.32
C GLY A 4 -27.28 -36.29 -19.23
N LEU A 5 -28.11 -35.46 -19.85
CA LEU A 5 -29.57 -35.50 -19.64
C LEU A 5 -30.32 -35.71 -20.96
N ILE A 6 -30.68 -36.96 -21.31
CA ILE A 6 -31.48 -37.24 -22.53
C ILE A 6 -32.53 -38.36 -22.30
N ARG A 7 -33.76 -37.94 -21.98
CA ARG A 7 -35.07 -38.60 -22.22
C ARG A 7 -36.13 -37.49 -22.47
N PRO A 8 -37.38 -37.75 -22.91
CA PRO A 8 -38.38 -36.70 -23.17
C PRO A 8 -38.59 -35.82 -21.93
N ALA A 9 -38.92 -34.53 -22.12
CA ALA A 9 -39.20 -33.64 -20.98
C ALA A 9 -40.40 -34.21 -20.20
N ALA A 10 -40.14 -34.73 -19.00
CA ALA A 10 -41.19 -34.78 -17.98
C ALA A 10 -41.57 -33.34 -17.65
N ALA A 11 -42.80 -33.12 -17.17
CA ALA A 11 -43.30 -31.80 -16.77
C ALA A 11 -42.41 -31.07 -15.71
N ASP A 12 -41.38 -31.74 -15.20
CA ASP A 12 -40.52 -31.30 -14.09
C ASP A 12 -39.11 -30.79 -14.52
N ASP A 13 -38.76 -30.77 -15.82
CA ASP A 13 -37.42 -30.32 -16.29
C ASP A 13 -37.40 -28.82 -16.68
N VAL A 14 -37.43 -27.97 -15.65
CA VAL A 14 -37.40 -26.50 -15.77
C VAL A 14 -36.16 -25.95 -16.50
N PRO A 15 -34.91 -26.41 -16.23
CA PRO A 15 -33.72 -25.94 -16.95
C PRO A 15 -33.85 -26.12 -18.46
N ARG A 16 -34.39 -27.28 -18.87
CA ARG A 16 -34.59 -27.61 -20.29
C ARG A 16 -35.66 -26.75 -20.94
N SER A 17 -36.74 -26.46 -20.22
CA SER A 17 -37.84 -25.64 -20.73
C SER A 17 -37.39 -24.18 -20.93
N LEU A 18 -36.59 -23.65 -20.00
CA LEU A 18 -35.95 -22.34 -20.14
C LEU A 18 -34.95 -22.31 -21.32
N ALA A 19 -34.17 -23.38 -21.52
CA ALA A 19 -33.29 -23.51 -22.69
C ALA A 19 -34.08 -23.49 -24.00
N HIS A 20 -35.26 -24.10 -24.02
CA HIS A 20 -36.08 -24.25 -25.22
C HIS A 20 -36.64 -22.89 -25.69
N ILE A 21 -37.10 -22.04 -24.78
CA ILE A 21 -37.57 -20.69 -25.13
C ILE A 21 -36.41 -19.83 -25.65
N GLU A 22 -35.25 -19.88 -25.00
CA GLU A 22 -34.07 -19.16 -25.49
C GLU A 22 -33.70 -19.62 -26.91
N PHE A 23 -33.83 -20.91 -27.16
CA PHE A 23 -33.57 -21.48 -28.47
C PHE A 23 -34.58 -21.03 -29.54
N GLN A 24 -35.89 -21.10 -29.25
CA GLN A 24 -36.94 -20.63 -30.17
C GLN A 24 -36.79 -19.15 -30.53
N MET A 25 -36.35 -18.33 -29.59
CA MET A 25 -36.04 -16.92 -29.85
C MET A 25 -34.88 -16.73 -30.83
N ARG A 26 -33.84 -17.56 -30.73
CA ARG A 26 -32.74 -17.56 -31.69
C ARG A 26 -33.21 -17.99 -33.07
N THR A 27 -34.03 -19.04 -33.13
CA THR A 27 -34.63 -19.49 -34.39
C THR A 27 -35.48 -18.40 -35.03
N ALA A 28 -36.34 -17.72 -34.25
CA ALA A 28 -37.13 -16.59 -34.74
C ALA A 28 -36.25 -15.49 -35.32
N GLY A 29 -35.14 -15.13 -34.65
CA GLY A 29 -34.22 -14.13 -35.18
C GLY A 29 -33.50 -14.58 -36.46
N LEU A 30 -33.16 -15.87 -36.59
CA LEU A 30 -32.57 -16.41 -37.82
C LEU A 30 -33.57 -16.42 -38.99
N ILE A 31 -34.84 -16.73 -38.73
CA ILE A 31 -35.93 -16.64 -39.72
C ILE A 31 -36.09 -15.19 -40.21
N VAL A 32 -36.09 -14.23 -39.29
CA VAL A 32 -36.21 -12.81 -39.60
C VAL A 32 -35.02 -12.33 -40.45
N ALA A 33 -33.80 -12.78 -40.14
CA ALA A 33 -32.62 -12.49 -40.95
C ALA A 33 -32.72 -13.09 -42.36
N GLY A 34 -33.12 -14.35 -42.47
CA GLY A 34 -33.24 -15.04 -43.76
C GLY A 34 -34.31 -14.44 -44.67
N THR A 35 -35.45 -14.01 -44.12
CA THR A 35 -36.55 -13.38 -44.88
C THR A 35 -36.23 -11.98 -45.38
N SER A 36 -35.42 -11.22 -44.64
CA SER A 36 -35.08 -9.84 -44.97
C SER A 36 -33.89 -9.72 -45.95
N GLY A 37 -33.26 -10.84 -46.31
CA GLY A 37 -32.09 -10.85 -47.21
C GLY A 37 -30.85 -10.17 -46.62
N THR A 38 -30.87 -9.85 -45.33
CA THR A 38 -29.72 -9.33 -44.59
C THR A 38 -28.88 -10.49 -44.07
N ASP A 39 -27.55 -10.34 -44.05
CA ASP A 39 -26.70 -11.26 -43.31
C ASP A 39 -27.19 -11.31 -41.85
N ALA A 40 -27.46 -12.51 -41.33
CA ALA A 40 -27.95 -12.65 -39.97
C ALA A 40 -26.96 -12.01 -38.99
N PRO A 41 -27.40 -11.21 -38.00
CA PRO A 41 -26.49 -10.77 -36.94
C PRO A 41 -25.91 -12.03 -36.33
N LEU A 42 -24.59 -12.19 -36.47
CA LEU A 42 -23.98 -13.50 -36.32
C LEU A 42 -24.34 -14.12 -34.97
N PHE A 43 -24.42 -13.35 -33.89
CA PHE A 43 -25.23 -13.62 -32.70
C PHE A 43 -25.52 -12.29 -31.98
N PRO A 44 -26.78 -11.84 -31.81
CA PRO A 44 -27.15 -10.72 -30.93
C PRO A 44 -26.66 -10.86 -29.48
N GLY A 45 -26.08 -11.98 -29.06
CA GLY A 45 -25.64 -12.20 -27.69
C GLY A 45 -26.78 -12.73 -26.82
N SER A 46 -27.27 -11.93 -25.87
CA SER A 46 -28.26 -12.37 -24.87
C SER A 46 -29.67 -12.53 -25.46
N LEU A 47 -30.54 -13.24 -24.73
CA LEU A 47 -31.93 -13.47 -25.12
C LEU A 47 -32.70 -12.16 -25.36
N GLU A 48 -32.43 -11.12 -24.57
CA GLU A 48 -33.08 -9.82 -24.71
C GLU A 48 -32.69 -9.15 -26.03
N LYS A 49 -31.43 -9.31 -26.45
CA LYS A 49 -30.96 -8.79 -27.73
C LYS A 49 -31.56 -9.56 -28.91
N TRP A 50 -31.78 -10.86 -28.78
CA TRP A 50 -32.57 -11.64 -29.76
C TRP A 50 -34.02 -11.18 -29.80
N THR A 51 -34.62 -10.93 -28.65
CA THR A 51 -36.01 -10.43 -28.52
C THR A 51 -36.18 -9.08 -29.20
N GLU A 52 -35.28 -8.14 -28.89
CA GLU A 52 -35.31 -6.82 -29.49
C GLU A 52 -34.98 -6.86 -30.99
N TYR A 53 -34.03 -7.69 -31.41
CA TYR A 53 -33.74 -7.89 -32.82
C TYR A 53 -34.96 -8.39 -33.60
N VAL A 54 -35.64 -9.43 -33.09
CA VAL A 54 -36.87 -9.94 -33.70
C VAL A 54 -37.92 -8.84 -33.74
N ARG A 55 -38.14 -8.12 -32.63
CA ARG A 55 -39.14 -7.04 -32.54
C ARG A 55 -38.91 -5.94 -33.59
N ILE A 56 -37.69 -5.41 -33.67
CA ILE A 56 -37.34 -4.34 -34.62
C ILE A 56 -37.49 -4.82 -36.06
N ARG A 57 -37.03 -6.04 -36.36
CA ARG A 57 -36.95 -6.53 -37.75
C ARG A 57 -38.25 -7.19 -38.22
N THR A 58 -39.19 -7.48 -37.33
CA THR A 58 -40.51 -8.01 -37.69
C THR A 58 -41.24 -7.10 -38.67
N GLU A 59 -41.05 -5.77 -38.58
CA GLU A 59 -41.63 -4.79 -39.50
C GLU A 59 -41.11 -4.91 -40.95
N THR A 60 -39.97 -5.57 -41.15
CA THR A 60 -39.37 -5.77 -42.48
C THR A 60 -39.93 -6.99 -43.22
N ILE A 61 -40.79 -7.78 -42.58
CA ILE A 61 -41.35 -9.00 -43.14
C ILE A 61 -42.62 -8.66 -43.93
N SER A 62 -42.62 -9.01 -45.22
CA SER A 62 -43.72 -8.72 -46.13
C SER A 62 -45.01 -9.51 -45.84
N CYS A 63 -44.90 -10.68 -45.19
CA CYS A 63 -46.04 -11.48 -44.77
C CYS A 63 -46.54 -11.05 -43.38
N SER A 64 -47.71 -10.39 -43.34
CA SER A 64 -48.33 -9.89 -42.10
C SER A 64 -48.63 -10.99 -41.06
N GLU A 65 -48.94 -12.21 -41.50
CA GLU A 65 -49.17 -13.35 -40.61
C GLU A 65 -47.87 -13.84 -39.97
N CYS A 66 -46.79 -13.96 -40.75
CA CYS A 66 -45.46 -14.30 -40.22
C CYS A 66 -44.95 -13.21 -39.27
N ALA A 67 -45.18 -11.94 -39.60
CA ALA A 67 -44.84 -10.82 -38.73
C ALA A 67 -45.57 -10.89 -37.38
N THR A 68 -46.87 -11.17 -37.40
CA THR A 68 -47.67 -11.33 -36.16
C THR A 68 -47.15 -12.46 -35.29
N ARG A 69 -46.78 -13.59 -35.91
CA ARG A 69 -46.23 -14.77 -35.21
C ARG A 69 -44.84 -14.50 -34.61
N LEU A 70 -43.99 -13.77 -35.31
CA LEU A 70 -42.67 -13.39 -34.81
C LEU A 70 -42.75 -12.38 -33.67
N ALA A 71 -43.71 -11.44 -33.75
CA ALA A 71 -44.02 -10.55 -32.63
C ALA A 71 -44.53 -11.33 -31.41
N HIS A 72 -45.35 -12.36 -31.62
CA HIS A 72 -45.81 -13.25 -30.55
C HIS A 72 -44.64 -14.00 -29.90
N ILE A 73 -43.76 -14.61 -30.69
CA ILE A 73 -42.55 -15.30 -30.18
C ILE A 73 -41.66 -14.33 -29.39
N ALA A 74 -41.45 -13.11 -29.88
CA ALA A 74 -40.66 -12.09 -29.19
C ALA A 74 -41.27 -11.62 -27.87
N ALA A 75 -42.60 -11.66 -27.71
CA ALA A 75 -43.24 -11.31 -26.44
C ALA A 75 -43.12 -12.42 -25.38
N THR A 76 -42.76 -13.64 -25.78
CA THR A 76 -42.76 -14.81 -24.90
C THR A 76 -41.86 -14.70 -23.66
N PRO A 77 -40.60 -14.21 -23.73
CA PRO A 77 -39.77 -14.04 -22.53
C PRO A 77 -40.37 -13.10 -21.48
N GLU A 78 -41.14 -12.09 -21.92
CA GLU A 78 -41.85 -11.17 -21.01
C GLU A 78 -43.10 -11.83 -20.43
N ALA A 79 -43.86 -12.57 -21.24
CA ALA A 79 -45.09 -13.26 -20.84
C ALA A 79 -44.86 -14.41 -19.84
N VAL A 80 -43.70 -15.06 -19.92
CA VAL A 80 -43.32 -16.18 -19.03
C VAL A 80 -42.65 -15.69 -17.74
N GLY A 81 -42.11 -14.47 -17.73
CA GLY A 81 -41.66 -13.83 -16.50
C GLY A 81 -42.84 -13.48 -15.63
N THR A 82 -42.85 -13.89 -14.36
CA THR A 82 -43.82 -13.33 -13.42
C THR A 82 -43.40 -11.92 -13.05
N GLY A 83 -44.36 -11.02 -12.79
CA GLY A 83 -44.08 -9.58 -12.60
C GLY A 83 -43.04 -9.22 -11.52
N THR A 84 -42.57 -10.20 -10.73
CA THR A 84 -41.50 -10.09 -9.75
C THR A 84 -40.13 -10.62 -10.24
N ILE A 85 -40.05 -11.50 -11.24
CA ILE A 85 -38.80 -12.14 -11.69
C ILE A 85 -38.78 -12.25 -13.23
N SER A 86 -37.81 -11.59 -13.86
CA SER A 86 -37.62 -11.69 -15.31
C SER A 86 -37.19 -13.10 -15.73
N PHE A 87 -37.56 -13.52 -16.95
CA PHE A 87 -37.12 -14.79 -17.54
C PHE A 87 -35.59 -14.96 -17.48
N ARG A 88 -34.84 -13.88 -17.69
CA ARG A 88 -33.37 -13.85 -17.59
C ARG A 88 -32.87 -14.24 -16.20
N THR A 89 -33.47 -13.64 -15.18
CA THR A 89 -33.13 -13.90 -13.77
C THR A 89 -33.39 -15.36 -13.46
N ALA A 90 -34.57 -15.87 -13.82
CA ALA A 90 -34.94 -17.27 -13.61
C ALA A 90 -33.99 -18.24 -14.34
N ARG A 91 -33.65 -17.94 -15.60
CA ARG A 91 -32.68 -18.71 -16.37
C ARG A 91 -31.31 -18.74 -15.70
N ASN A 92 -30.76 -17.58 -15.36
CA ASN A 92 -29.40 -17.52 -14.78
C ASN A 92 -29.34 -18.26 -13.45
N GLU A 93 -30.34 -18.08 -12.58
CA GLU A 93 -30.40 -18.78 -11.29
C GLU A 93 -30.40 -20.30 -11.49
N VAL A 94 -31.28 -20.82 -12.34
CA VAL A 94 -31.39 -22.27 -12.61
C VAL A 94 -30.13 -22.84 -13.30
N PHE A 95 -29.56 -22.12 -14.28
CA PHE A 95 -28.39 -22.61 -15.03
C PHE A 95 -27.09 -22.59 -14.22
N HIS A 96 -27.02 -21.76 -13.18
CA HIS A 96 -25.90 -21.75 -12.24
C HIS A 96 -26.08 -22.73 -11.07
N GLY A 97 -27.05 -23.64 -11.16
CA GLY A 97 -27.32 -24.66 -10.14
C GLY A 97 -28.14 -24.14 -8.95
N GLY A 98 -28.71 -22.94 -9.07
CA GLY A 98 -29.65 -22.38 -8.11
C GLY A 98 -31.03 -23.04 -8.19
N PRO A 99 -31.89 -22.81 -7.18
CA PRO A 99 -33.25 -23.34 -7.17
C PRO A 99 -34.12 -22.72 -8.27
N VAL A 100 -35.23 -23.37 -8.60
CA VAL A 100 -36.26 -22.77 -9.46
C VAL A 100 -36.88 -21.59 -8.69
N PRO A 101 -36.89 -20.36 -9.25
CA PRO A 101 -37.39 -19.21 -8.50
C PRO A 101 -38.85 -19.37 -8.10
N PRO A 102 -39.23 -19.02 -6.86
CA PRO A 102 -40.61 -19.08 -6.41
C PRO A 102 -41.43 -18.07 -7.22
N GLY A 103 -42.33 -18.59 -8.06
CA GLY A 103 -43.15 -17.80 -8.96
C GLY A 103 -42.88 -18.04 -10.45
N LEU A 104 -41.96 -18.91 -10.86
CA LEU A 104 -41.91 -19.33 -12.26
C LEU A 104 -43.10 -20.27 -12.56
N ASP A 105 -44.04 -19.83 -13.41
CA ASP A 105 -45.17 -20.66 -13.84
C ASP A 105 -44.72 -21.67 -14.90
N ILE A 106 -44.51 -22.91 -14.45
CA ILE A 106 -44.05 -24.01 -15.31
C ILE A 106 -45.09 -24.36 -16.38
N SER A 107 -46.39 -24.20 -16.10
CA SER A 107 -47.45 -24.44 -17.09
C SER A 107 -47.38 -23.39 -18.18
N ALA A 108 -47.30 -22.11 -17.81
CA ALA A 108 -47.17 -21.02 -18.77
C ALA A 108 -45.89 -21.14 -19.62
N LEU A 109 -44.79 -21.60 -19.01
CA LEU A 109 -43.54 -21.88 -19.71
C LEU A 109 -43.71 -22.99 -20.77
N LEU A 110 -44.40 -24.08 -20.46
CA LEU A 110 -44.67 -25.18 -21.39
C LEU A 110 -45.66 -24.79 -22.50
N ASP A 111 -46.67 -24.00 -22.16
CA ASP A 111 -47.65 -23.46 -23.11
C ASP A 111 -46.97 -22.51 -24.10
N ALA A 112 -46.09 -21.64 -23.61
CA ALA A 112 -45.26 -20.76 -24.41
C ALA A 112 -44.35 -21.51 -25.39
N ILE A 113 -43.67 -22.58 -24.94
CA ILE A 113 -42.86 -23.43 -25.81
C ILE A 113 -43.71 -24.04 -26.92
N THR A 114 -44.89 -24.55 -26.57
CA THR A 114 -45.79 -25.19 -27.53
C THR A 114 -46.31 -24.19 -28.56
N ALA A 115 -46.68 -22.99 -28.12
CA ALA A 115 -47.17 -21.92 -28.98
C ALA A 115 -46.06 -21.41 -29.92
N ASN A 116 -44.87 -21.11 -29.40
CA ASN A 116 -43.71 -20.71 -30.18
C ASN A 116 -43.33 -21.76 -31.24
N ASN A 117 -43.35 -23.05 -30.89
CA ASN A 117 -43.07 -24.12 -31.86
C ASN A 117 -44.08 -24.11 -32.99
N ARG A 118 -45.38 -24.02 -32.67
CA ARG A 118 -46.43 -23.94 -33.68
C ARG A 118 -46.21 -22.76 -34.63
N ASP A 119 -45.90 -21.60 -34.07
CA ASP A 119 -45.65 -20.38 -34.85
C ASP A 119 -44.42 -20.51 -35.74
N ILE A 120 -43.30 -21.05 -35.24
CA ILE A 120 -42.08 -21.28 -36.02
C ILE A 120 -42.35 -22.24 -37.19
N HIS A 121 -43.09 -23.32 -36.96
CA HIS A 121 -43.44 -24.27 -38.02
C HIS A 121 -44.36 -23.65 -39.07
N GLN A 122 -45.33 -22.84 -38.65
CA GLN A 122 -46.22 -22.15 -39.60
C GLN A 122 -45.49 -21.09 -40.43
N ILE A 123 -44.50 -20.40 -39.84
CA ILE A 123 -43.62 -19.49 -40.59
C ILE A 123 -42.76 -20.29 -41.59
N ALA A 124 -42.23 -21.44 -41.18
CA ALA A 124 -41.46 -22.33 -42.04
C ALA A 124 -42.29 -22.88 -43.22
N ASP A 125 -43.57 -23.17 -43.01
CA ASP A 125 -44.50 -23.59 -44.08
C ASP A 125 -44.76 -22.47 -45.10
N HIS A 126 -44.83 -21.21 -44.64
CA HIS A 126 -44.99 -20.03 -45.51
C HIS A 126 -43.71 -19.69 -46.28
N HIS A 127 -42.56 -20.06 -45.73
CA HIS A 127 -41.24 -19.74 -46.26
C HIS A 127 -40.38 -21.01 -46.41
N PRO A 128 -40.74 -21.93 -47.32
CA PRO A 128 -40.03 -23.19 -47.50
C PRO A 128 -38.55 -23.00 -47.88
N GLU A 129 -38.19 -21.85 -48.45
CA GLU A 129 -36.81 -21.44 -48.74
C GLU A 129 -35.94 -21.29 -47.47
N LEU A 130 -36.57 -21.01 -46.32
CA LEU A 130 -35.88 -20.91 -45.02
C LEU A 130 -35.69 -22.28 -44.36
N VAL A 131 -36.43 -23.30 -44.81
CA VAL A 131 -36.37 -24.68 -44.31
C VAL A 131 -35.22 -25.43 -44.99
N ALA A 132 -34.04 -24.81 -45.01
CA ALA A 132 -32.83 -25.36 -45.61
C ALA A 132 -31.72 -25.53 -44.55
N PRO A 133 -30.82 -26.52 -44.72
CA PRO A 133 -29.63 -26.63 -43.90
C PRO A 133 -28.73 -25.39 -44.05
N PRO A 134 -28.15 -24.88 -42.93
CA PRO A 134 -27.94 -25.66 -41.72
C PRO A 134 -28.89 -25.34 -40.55
N PHE A 135 -29.85 -24.44 -40.66
CA PHE A 135 -30.71 -24.08 -39.52
C PHE A 135 -31.90 -25.01 -39.35
N PHE A 136 -32.40 -25.53 -40.47
CA PHE A 136 -33.41 -26.58 -40.48
C PHE A 136 -32.85 -27.86 -41.10
N TYR A 137 -33.24 -29.00 -40.56
CA TYR A 137 -32.90 -30.32 -41.07
C TYR A 137 -34.17 -31.13 -41.26
N LEU A 138 -34.40 -31.63 -42.47
CA LEU A 138 -35.55 -32.46 -42.77
C LEU A 138 -35.22 -33.92 -42.47
N ALA A 139 -35.76 -34.47 -41.39
CA ALA A 139 -35.71 -35.91 -41.13
C ALA A 139 -37.10 -36.50 -41.29
N SER A 140 -37.24 -37.50 -42.17
CA SER A 140 -38.52 -38.14 -42.50
C SER A 140 -39.61 -37.14 -42.93
N SER A 141 -39.23 -36.14 -43.74
CA SER A 141 -40.09 -35.06 -44.21
C SER A 141 -40.68 -34.16 -43.12
N LYS A 142 -40.15 -34.22 -41.89
CA LYS A 142 -40.48 -33.29 -40.82
C LYS A 142 -39.32 -32.33 -40.60
N PRO A 143 -39.57 -31.02 -40.46
CA PRO A 143 -38.54 -30.04 -40.13
C PRO A 143 -38.08 -30.19 -38.67
N TYR A 144 -36.77 -30.26 -38.50
CA TYR A 144 -36.09 -30.17 -37.21
C TYR A 144 -35.25 -28.90 -37.21
N ILE A 145 -35.11 -28.27 -36.05
CA ILE A 145 -34.49 -26.96 -35.88
C ILE A 145 -33.17 -27.11 -35.14
N LEU A 146 -32.09 -26.50 -35.64
CA LEU A 146 -30.73 -26.61 -35.09
C LEU A 146 -30.64 -26.03 -33.68
N ASN A 147 -30.57 -26.87 -32.65
CA ASN A 147 -30.47 -26.47 -31.24
C ASN A 147 -29.04 -26.24 -30.73
N ASP A 148 -28.09 -27.08 -31.12
CA ASP A 148 -26.70 -26.99 -30.63
C ASP A 148 -25.71 -27.48 -31.69
N TYR A 149 -24.46 -27.02 -31.62
CA TYR A 149 -23.39 -27.43 -32.52
C TYR A 149 -22.01 -27.30 -31.83
N ASP A 150 -21.30 -28.42 -31.67
CA ASP A 150 -20.01 -28.46 -30.96
C ASP A 150 -18.79 -28.57 -31.89
N GLY A 151 -19.01 -28.59 -33.21
CA GLY A 151 -17.96 -28.83 -34.21
C GLY A 151 -17.94 -30.27 -34.71
N ALA A 152 -18.30 -31.24 -33.86
CA ALA A 152 -18.33 -32.66 -34.20
C ALA A 152 -19.75 -33.18 -34.50
N SER A 153 -20.76 -32.48 -34.00
CA SER A 153 -22.17 -32.79 -34.23
C SER A 153 -23.04 -31.54 -34.12
N ALA A 154 -24.19 -31.57 -34.81
CA ALA A 154 -25.23 -30.55 -34.77
C ALA A 154 -26.53 -31.21 -34.31
N LYS A 155 -27.07 -30.76 -33.19
CA LYS A 155 -28.28 -31.31 -32.57
C LYS A 155 -29.50 -30.57 -33.09
N TYR A 156 -30.46 -31.27 -33.68
CA TYR A 156 -31.69 -30.71 -34.22
C TYR A 156 -32.92 -31.21 -33.48
N TRP A 157 -33.93 -30.36 -33.28
CA TRP A 157 -35.14 -30.68 -32.52
C TRP A 157 -36.39 -30.60 -33.38
N PRO A 158 -37.29 -31.59 -33.32
CA PRO A 158 -38.57 -31.54 -34.03
C PRO A 158 -39.60 -30.67 -33.29
N ALA A 159 -40.72 -30.39 -33.95
CA ALA A 159 -41.93 -29.85 -33.31
C ALA A 159 -42.38 -30.70 -32.11
N GLU A 160 -42.35 -32.02 -32.29
CA GLU A 160 -42.77 -33.02 -31.33
C GLU A 160 -41.78 -34.20 -31.36
N GLY A 161 -41.31 -34.63 -30.19
CA GLY A 161 -40.43 -35.80 -30.03
C GLY A 161 -39.00 -35.47 -29.63
N SER A 162 -38.10 -36.44 -29.84
CA SER A 162 -36.70 -36.34 -29.40
C SER A 162 -35.82 -35.65 -30.43
N ALA A 163 -34.83 -34.90 -29.93
CA ALA A 163 -33.77 -34.34 -30.75
C ALA A 163 -32.96 -35.43 -31.46
N ILE A 164 -32.39 -35.08 -32.61
CA ILE A 164 -31.48 -35.92 -33.39
C ILE A 164 -30.12 -35.23 -33.47
N ASP A 165 -29.04 -36.00 -33.35
CA ASP A 165 -27.69 -35.50 -33.58
C ASP A 165 -27.28 -35.81 -35.03
N ILE A 166 -27.01 -34.75 -35.78
CA ILE A 166 -26.57 -34.81 -37.18
C ILE A 166 -25.06 -34.63 -37.22
N ARG A 167 -24.37 -35.56 -37.88
CA ARG A 167 -22.93 -35.52 -38.14
C ARG A 167 -22.60 -35.33 -39.62
N ASP A 168 -23.58 -34.85 -40.38
CA ASP A 168 -23.43 -34.58 -41.80
C ASP A 168 -22.35 -33.52 -42.03
N GLU A 169 -21.28 -33.90 -42.71
CA GLU A 169 -20.10 -33.07 -42.92
C GLU A 169 -20.41 -31.77 -43.68
N GLN A 170 -21.40 -31.77 -44.58
CA GLN A 170 -21.81 -30.56 -45.30
C GLN A 170 -22.56 -29.59 -44.38
N VAL A 171 -23.43 -30.13 -43.52
CA VAL A 171 -24.13 -29.35 -42.50
C VAL A 171 -23.14 -28.78 -41.49
N LEU A 172 -22.22 -29.61 -40.99
CA LEU A 172 -21.19 -29.19 -40.04
C LEU A 172 -20.20 -28.20 -40.68
N ALA A 173 -19.86 -28.34 -41.95
CA ALA A 173 -19.00 -27.38 -42.66
C ALA A 173 -19.71 -26.03 -42.89
N LYS A 174 -21.00 -26.04 -43.24
CA LYS A 174 -21.82 -24.82 -43.29
C LYS A 174 -21.92 -24.15 -41.92
N LEU A 175 -22.13 -24.92 -40.85
CA LEU A 175 -22.13 -24.41 -39.48
C LEU A 175 -20.75 -23.90 -39.03
N ALA A 176 -19.67 -24.57 -39.45
CA ALA A 176 -18.31 -24.12 -39.20
C ALA A 176 -17.98 -22.81 -39.94
N SER A 177 -18.53 -22.61 -41.15
CA SER A 177 -18.39 -21.33 -41.86
C SER A 177 -19.21 -20.20 -41.23
N ILE A 178 -20.23 -20.54 -40.45
CA ILE A 178 -21.04 -19.60 -39.66
C ILE A 178 -20.43 -19.38 -38.26
N ARG A 179 -19.44 -20.19 -37.84
CA ARG A 179 -18.80 -20.02 -36.53
C ARG A 179 -18.16 -18.63 -36.46
N PRO A 180 -18.42 -17.85 -35.39
CA PRO A 180 -17.83 -16.54 -35.26
C PRO A 180 -16.31 -16.70 -35.23
N ARG A 181 -15.64 -16.18 -36.27
CA ARG A 181 -14.19 -15.99 -36.26
C ARG A 181 -13.82 -15.23 -34.99
N ALA A 182 -12.62 -15.43 -34.44
CA ALA A 182 -12.16 -14.71 -33.24
C ALA A 182 -12.42 -13.19 -33.27
N ALA A 183 -12.43 -12.61 -34.48
CA ALA A 183 -12.85 -11.24 -34.76
C ALA A 183 -14.26 -10.86 -34.23
N VAL A 184 -15.25 -11.76 -34.29
CA VAL A 184 -16.62 -11.46 -33.83
C VAL A 184 -16.70 -11.32 -32.31
N ARG A 185 -15.94 -12.11 -31.55
CA ARG A 185 -15.89 -11.95 -30.08
C ARG A 185 -15.23 -10.64 -29.66
N GLN A 186 -14.19 -10.21 -30.38
CA GLN A 186 -13.57 -8.90 -30.16
C GLN A 186 -14.53 -7.77 -30.52
N PHE A 187 -15.31 -7.95 -31.58
CA PHE A 187 -16.32 -7.00 -32.04
C PHE A 187 -17.51 -6.87 -31.07
N GLU A 188 -18.03 -7.98 -30.55
CA GLU A 188 -19.07 -8.00 -29.51
C GLU A 188 -18.57 -7.38 -28.20
N SER A 189 -17.32 -7.67 -27.81
CA SER A 189 -16.71 -7.04 -26.64
C SER A 189 -16.57 -5.53 -26.85
N PHE A 190 -16.16 -5.10 -28.05
CA PHE A 190 -16.04 -3.69 -28.38
C PHE A 190 -17.40 -2.97 -28.37
N ALA A 191 -18.45 -3.60 -28.92
CA ALA A 191 -19.81 -3.07 -28.86
C ALA A 191 -20.29 -2.88 -27.41
N SER A 192 -20.03 -3.86 -26.55
CA SER A 192 -20.36 -3.76 -25.12
C SER A 192 -19.55 -2.68 -24.40
N ASP A 193 -18.30 -2.46 -24.79
CA ASP A 193 -17.46 -1.41 -24.24
C ASP A 193 -17.96 -0.01 -24.67
N ILE A 194 -18.32 0.18 -25.95
CA ILE A 194 -18.93 1.43 -26.46
C ILE A 194 -20.21 1.74 -25.69
N GLU A 195 -21.11 0.75 -25.59
CA GLU A 195 -22.39 0.94 -24.90
C GLU A 195 -22.18 1.39 -23.45
N ARG A 196 -21.22 0.76 -22.75
CA ARG A 196 -20.88 1.10 -21.37
C ARG A 196 -20.24 2.46 -21.23
N ASP A 197 -19.27 2.77 -22.09
CA ASP A 197 -18.53 4.02 -22.04
C ASP A 197 -19.47 5.21 -22.29
N LEU A 198 -20.34 5.11 -23.29
CA LEU A 198 -21.28 6.18 -23.65
C LEU A 198 -22.38 6.39 -22.59
N ARG A 199 -22.74 5.38 -21.79
CA ARG A 199 -23.76 5.53 -20.74
C ARG A 199 -23.42 6.61 -19.71
N GLY A 200 -22.15 6.84 -19.43
CA GLY A 200 -21.70 7.90 -18.51
C GLY A 200 -21.89 9.32 -19.06
N PHE A 201 -22.10 9.44 -20.37
CA PHE A 201 -22.30 10.70 -21.09
C PHE A 201 -23.74 10.86 -21.60
N ALA A 202 -24.55 9.80 -21.49
CA ALA A 202 -25.91 9.77 -22.01
C ALA A 202 -26.94 10.32 -21.00
N GLU A 203 -27.97 10.97 -21.53
CA GLU A 203 -29.17 11.33 -20.75
C GLU A 203 -30.03 10.07 -20.57
N ASN A 204 -30.50 9.80 -19.34
CA ASN A 204 -31.24 8.57 -19.01
C ASN A 204 -30.53 7.23 -19.34
N ARG A 205 -29.21 7.26 -19.63
CA ARG A 205 -28.39 6.09 -19.99
C ARG A 205 -28.90 5.36 -21.26
N ASP A 206 -29.49 6.10 -22.20
CA ASP A 206 -30.19 5.59 -23.39
C ASP A 206 -29.26 5.23 -24.57
N VAL A 207 -28.26 4.37 -24.35
CA VAL A 207 -27.32 3.97 -25.40
C VAL A 207 -27.75 2.67 -26.07
N ARG A 208 -27.82 2.68 -27.41
CA ARG A 208 -28.07 1.49 -28.23
C ARG A 208 -26.94 1.30 -29.24
N VAL A 209 -26.30 0.14 -29.23
CA VAL A 209 -25.24 -0.21 -30.18
C VAL A 209 -25.71 -1.37 -31.06
N PHE A 210 -25.64 -1.20 -32.36
CA PHE A 210 -25.97 -2.22 -33.36
C PHE A 210 -24.88 -2.33 -34.42
N VAL A 211 -24.93 -3.41 -35.19
CA VAL A 211 -24.04 -3.63 -36.32
C VAL A 211 -24.70 -3.07 -37.57
N ASP A 212 -23.96 -2.27 -38.34
CA ASP A 212 -24.38 -1.76 -39.64
C ASP A 212 -23.58 -2.48 -40.74
N ASP A 213 -24.30 -3.32 -41.49
CA ASP A 213 -23.77 -4.15 -42.58
C ASP A 213 -23.85 -3.44 -43.94
N ALA A 214 -24.41 -2.22 -44.01
CA ALA A 214 -24.64 -1.52 -45.27
C ALA A 214 -23.39 -0.83 -45.85
N THR A 215 -22.31 -0.73 -45.07
CA THR A 215 -21.02 -0.15 -45.49
C THR A 215 -20.00 -1.23 -45.82
N ASP A 216 -19.00 -0.94 -46.67
CA ASP A 216 -17.90 -1.83 -47.14
C ASP A 216 -16.93 -2.32 -46.02
N GLY A 217 -17.44 -2.53 -44.82
CA GLY A 217 -16.80 -3.06 -43.62
C GLY A 217 -17.79 -3.06 -42.46
N VAL A 218 -17.73 -4.09 -41.61
CA VAL A 218 -18.62 -4.21 -40.44
C VAL A 218 -18.39 -3.02 -39.51
N ALA A 219 -19.37 -2.11 -39.42
CA ALA A 219 -19.34 -0.94 -38.55
C ALA A 219 -20.23 -1.18 -37.33
N LEU A 220 -19.82 -0.71 -36.16
CA LEU A 220 -20.74 -0.55 -35.01
C LEU A 220 -21.34 0.85 -35.08
N VAL A 221 -22.64 0.96 -34.86
CA VAL A 221 -23.34 2.23 -34.81
C VAL A 221 -23.97 2.38 -33.44
N ALA A 222 -23.64 3.46 -32.75
CA ALA A 222 -24.25 3.83 -31.48
C ALA A 222 -25.27 4.96 -31.70
N GLN A 223 -26.52 4.72 -31.31
CA GLN A 223 -27.57 5.73 -31.18
C GLN A 223 -27.78 6.03 -29.70
N TRP A 224 -27.70 7.30 -29.33
CA TRP A 224 -27.75 7.73 -27.93
C TRP A 224 -28.03 9.22 -27.79
N SER A 225 -28.45 9.68 -26.61
CA SER A 225 -28.69 11.10 -26.33
C SER A 225 -27.58 11.67 -25.44
N ARG A 226 -26.72 12.54 -25.97
CA ARG A 226 -25.65 13.19 -25.19
C ARG A 226 -26.23 14.15 -24.17
N ARG A 227 -25.76 14.07 -22.92
CA ARG A 227 -26.05 15.06 -21.87
C ARG A 227 -25.33 16.37 -22.18
N THR A 228 -26.08 17.46 -22.29
CA THR A 228 -25.52 18.81 -22.40
C THR A 228 -26.20 19.75 -21.40
N SER A 229 -25.60 20.93 -21.16
CA SER A 229 -26.24 21.96 -20.32
C SER A 229 -27.53 22.54 -20.91
N GLU A 230 -27.76 22.37 -22.21
CA GLU A 230 -28.93 22.89 -22.93
C GLU A 230 -30.04 21.83 -23.10
N GLY A 231 -29.79 20.58 -22.67
CA GLY A 231 -30.70 19.45 -22.81
C GLY A 231 -30.06 18.24 -23.52
N PRO A 232 -30.80 17.14 -23.68
CA PRO A 232 -30.32 15.96 -24.40
C PRO A 232 -30.16 16.25 -25.91
N GLU A 233 -29.01 15.90 -26.46
CA GLU A 233 -28.71 16.03 -27.88
C GLU A 233 -28.61 14.65 -28.54
N PRO A 234 -29.51 14.28 -29.47
CA PRO A 234 -29.47 12.98 -30.12
C PRO A 234 -28.25 12.86 -31.04
N ARG A 235 -27.52 11.75 -30.94
CA ARG A 235 -26.31 11.46 -31.71
C ARG A 235 -26.32 10.08 -32.33
N ILE A 236 -25.63 9.97 -33.46
CA ILE A 236 -25.33 8.71 -34.12
C ILE A 236 -23.82 8.69 -34.40
N ASP A 237 -23.10 7.80 -33.73
CA ASP A 237 -21.66 7.66 -33.87
C ASP A 237 -21.33 6.28 -34.47
N ARG A 238 -20.37 6.23 -35.40
CA ARG A 238 -19.95 4.98 -36.07
C ARG A 238 -18.55 4.58 -35.59
N PHE A 239 -18.32 3.28 -35.46
CA PHE A 239 -17.07 2.73 -34.96
C PHE A 239 -16.59 1.55 -35.80
N HIS A 240 -15.27 1.45 -35.91
CA HIS A 240 -14.61 0.31 -36.53
C HIS A 240 -13.49 -0.20 -35.61
N LEU A 241 -13.24 -1.50 -35.69
CA LEU A 241 -12.08 -2.13 -35.05
C LEU A 241 -11.05 -2.42 -36.14
N ALA A 242 -9.88 -1.79 -36.06
CA ALA A 242 -8.80 -2.04 -37.00
C ALA A 242 -8.25 -3.47 -36.85
N PRO A 243 -7.51 -4.01 -37.84
CA PRO A 243 -6.93 -5.36 -37.77
C PRO A 243 -6.04 -5.61 -36.54
N HIS A 244 -5.47 -4.56 -35.96
CA HIS A 244 -4.62 -4.61 -34.76
C HIS A 244 -5.39 -4.31 -33.45
N GLY A 245 -6.72 -4.23 -33.50
CA GLY A 245 -7.56 -3.94 -32.33
C GLY A 245 -7.70 -2.46 -32.00
N GLU A 246 -7.20 -1.56 -32.85
CA GLU A 246 -7.37 -0.13 -32.66
C GLU A 246 -8.84 0.27 -32.80
N ARG A 247 -9.34 1.03 -31.84
CA ARG A 247 -10.73 1.52 -31.81
C ARG A 247 -10.81 2.82 -32.59
N ILE A 248 -11.51 2.80 -33.72
CA ILE A 248 -11.68 3.95 -34.61
C ILE A 248 -13.11 4.47 -34.47
N TRP A 249 -13.26 5.77 -34.33
CA TRP A 249 -14.51 6.52 -34.38
C TRP A 249 -14.59 7.29 -35.71
N TRP A 250 -15.73 7.24 -36.38
CA TRP A 250 -15.96 7.89 -37.67
C TRP A 250 -16.91 9.07 -37.52
N THR A 251 -16.44 10.26 -37.91
CA THR A 251 -17.23 11.51 -37.93
C THR A 251 -17.22 12.11 -39.32
N GLU A 252 -18.41 12.35 -39.91
CA GLU A 252 -18.56 13.15 -41.14
C GLU A 252 -17.57 12.80 -42.27
N GLY A 253 -17.19 11.52 -42.39
CA GLY A 253 -16.26 11.01 -43.40
C GLY A 253 -14.78 10.92 -42.99
N ASN A 254 -14.42 11.31 -41.77
CA ASN A 254 -13.06 11.20 -41.24
C ASN A 254 -12.96 10.15 -40.13
N ALA A 255 -11.94 9.29 -40.24
CA ALA A 255 -11.55 8.35 -39.20
C ALA A 255 -10.73 9.06 -38.12
N SER A 256 -11.11 8.87 -36.87
CA SER A 256 -10.50 9.47 -35.69
C SER A 256 -10.32 8.41 -34.61
N ALA A 257 -9.40 8.61 -33.67
CA ALA A 257 -9.21 7.65 -32.58
C ALA A 257 -10.42 7.69 -31.64
N TYR A 258 -10.84 6.54 -31.10
CA TYR A 258 -11.97 6.45 -30.16
C TYR A 258 -11.88 7.42 -28.96
N ARG A 259 -10.67 7.69 -28.46
CA ARG A 259 -10.42 8.68 -27.41
C ARG A 259 -10.86 10.10 -27.79
N ASN A 260 -10.83 10.45 -29.07
CA ASN A 260 -11.25 11.78 -29.54
C ASN A 260 -12.77 11.94 -29.41
N LEU A 261 -13.54 10.85 -29.55
CA LEU A 261 -14.97 10.86 -29.21
C LEU A 261 -15.14 11.18 -27.73
N LEU A 262 -14.45 10.44 -26.86
CA LEU A 262 -14.58 10.62 -25.41
C LEU A 262 -14.18 12.04 -24.95
N LYS A 263 -13.14 12.63 -25.54
CA LYS A 263 -12.79 14.05 -25.34
C LYS A 263 -13.92 14.98 -25.82
N SER A 264 -14.49 14.72 -27.00
CA SER A 264 -15.58 15.53 -27.55
C SER A 264 -16.85 15.49 -26.69
N VAL A 265 -17.26 14.29 -26.24
CA VAL A 265 -18.51 14.12 -25.48
C VAL A 265 -18.39 14.53 -24.02
N SER A 266 -17.18 14.53 -23.45
CA SER A 266 -16.92 15.02 -22.10
C SER A 266 -16.77 16.53 -22.01
N ASN A 267 -16.77 17.26 -23.13
CA ASN A 267 -16.40 18.67 -23.20
C ASN A 267 -15.04 18.90 -22.50
N TRP A 268 -14.00 18.26 -23.05
CA TRP A 268 -12.69 18.09 -22.43
C TRP A 268 -12.11 19.34 -21.76
N ASP A 269 -12.15 20.47 -22.45
CA ASP A 269 -11.58 21.72 -21.93
C ASP A 269 -12.38 22.28 -20.75
N LEU A 270 -13.72 22.23 -20.83
CA LEU A 270 -14.59 22.63 -19.73
C LEU A 270 -14.45 21.67 -18.53
N LEU A 271 -14.31 20.37 -18.78
CA LEU A 271 -14.06 19.37 -17.75
C LEU A 271 -12.75 19.65 -17.03
N LYS A 272 -11.65 19.89 -17.78
CA LYS A 272 -10.35 20.29 -17.21
C LYS A 272 -10.47 21.55 -16.36
N ALA A 273 -11.13 22.59 -16.88
CA ALA A 273 -11.30 23.85 -16.16
C ALA A 273 -12.07 23.67 -14.84
N ARG A 274 -13.16 22.89 -14.84
CA ARG A 274 -13.95 22.63 -13.62
C ARG A 274 -13.18 21.79 -12.59
N LEU A 275 -12.48 20.75 -13.04
CA LEU A 275 -11.63 19.94 -12.16
C LEU A 275 -10.45 20.74 -11.60
N ALA A 276 -9.89 21.67 -12.38
CA ALA A 276 -8.82 22.55 -11.92
C ALA A 276 -9.28 23.51 -10.81
N ALA A 277 -10.47 24.12 -10.97
CA ALA A 277 -11.06 24.99 -9.95
C ALA A 277 -11.32 24.23 -8.62
N ASP A 278 -11.90 23.04 -8.71
CA ASP A 278 -12.17 22.18 -7.54
C ASP A 278 -10.86 21.63 -6.90
N LEU A 279 -9.82 21.38 -7.70
CA LEU A 279 -8.49 21.04 -7.18
C LEU A 279 -7.84 22.22 -6.45
N GLU A 280 -7.99 23.44 -6.95
CA GLU A 280 -7.48 24.65 -6.29
C GLU A 280 -8.16 24.88 -4.94
N GLU A 281 -9.48 24.69 -4.84
CA GLU A 281 -10.19 24.73 -3.56
C GLU A 281 -9.67 23.67 -2.57
N THR A 282 -9.45 22.44 -3.05
CA THR A 282 -8.88 21.35 -2.25
C THR A 282 -7.47 21.70 -1.75
N GLN A 283 -6.64 22.32 -2.61
CA GLN A 283 -5.30 22.74 -2.25
C GLN A 283 -5.33 23.88 -1.20
N ASN A 284 -6.24 24.85 -1.36
CA ASN A 284 -6.40 25.94 -0.40
C ASN A 284 -6.85 25.42 0.96
N ALA A 285 -7.84 24.53 1.01
CA ALA A 285 -8.25 23.87 2.24
C ALA A 285 -7.09 23.12 2.91
N GLN A 286 -6.25 22.42 2.14
CA GLN A 286 -5.07 21.74 2.67
C GLN A 286 -4.02 22.72 3.22
N SER A 287 -3.80 23.86 2.55
CA SER A 287 -2.89 24.91 3.01
C SER A 287 -3.39 25.60 4.28
N GLU A 288 -4.69 25.85 4.40
CA GLU A 288 -5.32 26.38 5.63
C GLU A 288 -5.22 25.38 6.78
N LEU A 289 -5.43 24.09 6.49
CA LEU A 289 -5.24 23.02 7.47
C LEU A 289 -3.81 22.96 7.97
N ASN A 290 -2.82 23.05 7.08
CA ASN A 290 -1.40 23.08 7.45
C ASN A 290 -1.07 24.34 8.26
N SER A 291 -1.56 25.51 7.84
CA SER A 291 -1.33 26.78 8.52
C SER A 291 -1.88 26.75 9.94
N SER A 292 -3.07 26.17 10.13
CA SER A 292 -3.69 26.03 11.45
C SER A 292 -3.06 24.96 12.35
N LEU A 293 -2.11 24.14 11.85
CA LEU A 293 -1.30 23.29 12.74
C LEU A 293 -0.32 24.14 13.56
N PHE A 294 0.16 25.25 13.00
CA PHE A 294 1.19 26.12 13.58
C PHE A 294 0.56 27.46 13.99
N GLU A 295 0.02 27.52 15.22
CA GLU A 295 -0.81 28.63 15.76
C GLU A 295 -0.24 30.05 15.55
N HIS A 296 1.09 30.22 15.40
CA HIS A 296 1.71 31.54 15.43
C HIS A 296 2.62 31.90 14.26
N ARG A 297 3.12 30.93 13.46
CA ARG A 297 3.92 31.24 12.26
C ARG A 297 4.19 30.00 11.41
N PHE A 298 3.29 29.66 10.48
CA PHE A 298 3.61 28.66 9.46
C PHE A 298 4.64 29.24 8.48
N VAL A 299 5.77 28.56 8.31
CA VAL A 299 6.75 28.86 7.28
C VAL A 299 6.53 27.88 6.12
N GLU A 300 6.03 28.41 5.01
CA GLU A 300 5.87 27.62 3.79
C GLU A 300 7.25 27.34 3.18
N LEU A 301 7.60 26.06 3.07
CA LEU A 301 8.83 25.64 2.41
C LEU A 301 8.66 25.74 0.89
N PRO A 302 9.73 26.07 0.14
CA PRO A 302 9.69 25.98 -1.31
C PRO A 302 9.43 24.53 -1.73
N HIS A 303 8.88 24.37 -2.94
CA HIS A 303 8.60 23.04 -3.48
C HIS A 303 9.88 22.19 -3.63
N LEU A 304 9.92 21.10 -2.86
CA LEU A 304 10.85 19.96 -2.88
C LEU A 304 10.60 18.96 -4.02
N GLU A 305 11.42 18.86 -5.08
CA GLU A 305 11.31 17.71 -5.99
C GLU A 305 11.78 16.43 -5.30
N GLN A 306 10.86 15.55 -4.90
CA GLN A 306 11.16 14.34 -4.13
C GLN A 306 11.63 13.19 -5.02
N PHE A 307 12.40 12.25 -4.42
CA PHE A 307 12.79 11.01 -5.08
C PHE A 307 11.82 9.89 -4.73
N VAL A 308 11.65 8.96 -5.67
CA VAL A 308 10.77 7.80 -5.54
C VAL A 308 11.60 6.55 -5.81
N ARG A 309 11.44 5.52 -4.98
CA ARG A 309 11.95 4.18 -5.25
C ARG A 309 10.83 3.36 -5.87
N THR A 310 11.08 2.75 -7.02
CA THR A 310 10.10 1.89 -7.70
C THR A 310 10.53 0.42 -7.62
N SER A 311 9.56 -0.50 -7.72
CA SER A 311 9.85 -1.95 -7.71
C SER A 311 10.72 -2.42 -8.90
N ALA A 312 10.86 -1.61 -9.96
CA ALA A 312 11.68 -1.91 -11.13
C ALA A 312 13.17 -1.53 -10.97
N ASP A 313 13.57 -0.89 -9.87
CA ASP A 313 14.89 -0.28 -9.68
C ASP A 313 16.01 -1.25 -9.20
N LEU A 314 15.94 -2.55 -9.51
CA LEU A 314 17.00 -3.53 -9.21
C LEU A 314 17.41 -4.32 -10.48
N PRO A 315 18.71 -4.46 -10.86
CA PRO A 315 19.96 -3.96 -10.29
C PRO A 315 20.92 -3.24 -11.28
N ASN A 316 20.44 -2.68 -12.42
CA ASN A 316 21.34 -2.13 -13.47
C ASN A 316 21.01 -0.70 -13.97
N GLY A 317 20.13 0.06 -13.29
CA GLY A 317 19.66 1.38 -13.74
C GLY A 317 20.02 2.53 -12.79
N SER A 318 20.33 3.70 -13.35
CA SER A 318 20.82 4.91 -12.71
C SER A 318 19.84 5.59 -11.74
N GLY A 319 20.13 5.59 -10.43
CA GLY A 319 19.52 6.47 -9.42
C GLY A 319 18.01 6.32 -9.20
N SER A 320 17.51 6.72 -8.02
CA SER A 320 16.06 6.79 -7.80
C SER A 320 15.46 7.91 -8.66
N PRO A 321 14.39 7.66 -9.44
CA PRO A 321 13.75 8.70 -10.25
C PRO A 321 13.16 9.82 -9.38
N THR A 322 13.02 11.01 -9.96
CA THR A 322 12.23 12.07 -9.33
C THR A 322 10.74 11.75 -9.41
N PHE A 323 9.95 12.31 -8.50
CA PHE A 323 8.50 12.14 -8.48
C PHE A 323 7.85 12.59 -9.80
N SER A 324 8.31 13.70 -10.39
CA SER A 324 7.81 14.16 -11.69
C SER A 324 8.12 13.17 -12.82
N ALA A 325 9.32 12.56 -12.83
CA ALA A 325 9.67 11.53 -13.81
C ALA A 325 8.82 10.26 -13.62
N PHE A 326 8.57 9.87 -12.38
CA PHE A 326 7.64 8.79 -12.04
C PHE A 326 6.21 9.08 -12.55
N CYS A 327 5.68 10.27 -12.28
CA CYS A 327 4.37 10.70 -12.78
C CYS A 327 4.28 10.73 -14.31
N ALA A 328 5.34 11.17 -14.99
CA ALA A 328 5.42 11.12 -16.45
C ALA A 328 5.35 9.67 -16.96
N SER A 329 6.02 8.73 -16.28
CA SER A 329 5.93 7.31 -16.63
C SER A 329 4.52 6.73 -16.43
N ILE A 330 3.78 7.19 -15.41
CA ILE A 330 2.38 6.81 -15.20
C ILE A 330 1.53 7.33 -16.35
N ALA A 331 1.66 8.61 -16.68
CA ALA A 331 0.92 9.24 -17.78
C ALA A 331 1.20 8.55 -19.12
N GLU A 332 2.46 8.28 -19.44
CA GLU A 332 2.86 7.57 -20.67
C GLU A 332 2.30 6.14 -20.69
N SER A 333 2.31 5.45 -19.56
CA SER A 333 1.78 4.09 -19.47
C SER A 333 0.26 4.02 -19.58
N ALA A 334 -0.46 5.02 -19.07
CA ALA A 334 -1.91 5.07 -19.13
C ALA A 334 -2.39 5.13 -20.58
N TYR A 335 -1.56 5.74 -21.45
CA TYR A 335 -1.77 5.80 -22.89
C TYR A 335 -1.51 4.47 -23.61
N ARG A 336 -0.67 3.59 -23.07
CA ARG A 336 -0.29 2.31 -23.68
C ARG A 336 -1.16 1.16 -23.16
N PHE A 337 -1.87 0.49 -24.07
CA PHE A 337 -2.62 -0.71 -23.74
C PHE A 337 -1.68 -1.85 -23.35
N ASN A 338 -1.70 -2.28 -22.08
CA ASN A 338 -0.79 -3.29 -21.55
C ASN A 338 -1.48 -4.59 -21.08
N GLY A 339 -2.74 -4.83 -21.47
CA GLY A 339 -3.42 -6.10 -21.21
C GLY A 339 -3.86 -6.35 -19.76
N GLY A 340 -3.91 -5.32 -18.91
CA GLY A 340 -4.42 -5.39 -17.55
C GLY A 340 -4.58 -4.00 -16.92
N THR A 341 -5.44 -3.88 -15.89
CA THR A 341 -5.58 -2.64 -15.13
C THR A 341 -4.29 -2.42 -14.35
N ARG A 342 -3.68 -1.23 -14.51
CA ARG A 342 -2.47 -0.87 -13.76
C ARG A 342 -2.87 -0.31 -12.41
N LEU A 343 -2.44 -0.97 -11.33
CA LEU A 343 -2.63 -0.53 -9.96
C LEU A 343 -1.27 -0.12 -9.39
N VAL A 344 -1.10 1.17 -9.13
CA VAL A 344 0.14 1.72 -8.58
C VAL A 344 -0.05 1.98 -7.09
N THR A 345 0.69 1.29 -6.23
CA THR A 345 0.73 1.59 -4.79
C THR A 345 1.80 2.64 -4.52
N PHE A 346 1.42 3.73 -3.87
CA PHE A 346 2.28 4.86 -3.56
C PHE A 346 2.41 5.04 -2.04
N THR A 347 3.50 4.51 -1.49
CA THR A 347 3.74 4.37 -0.05
C THR A 347 4.79 5.36 0.44
N GLY A 348 4.89 5.49 1.76
CA GLY A 348 5.94 6.23 2.44
C GLY A 348 5.47 6.79 3.77
N GLU A 349 6.40 7.23 4.60
CA GLU A 349 6.14 7.58 5.99
C GLU A 349 5.07 8.69 6.17
N ALA A 350 4.53 8.77 7.39
CA ALA A 350 3.64 9.84 7.77
C ALA A 350 4.35 11.20 7.67
N GLY A 351 3.78 12.13 6.90
CA GLY A 351 4.42 13.44 6.66
C GLY A 351 5.50 13.44 5.58
N ALA A 352 5.73 12.32 4.89
CA ALA A 352 6.67 12.21 3.77
C ALA A 352 6.30 13.06 2.54
N GLY A 353 5.15 13.74 2.51
CA GLY A 353 4.74 14.61 1.40
C GLY A 353 3.84 13.99 0.34
N LYS A 354 3.32 12.76 0.56
CA LYS A 354 2.49 12.02 -0.42
C LYS A 354 1.32 12.84 -0.98
N THR A 355 0.44 13.35 -0.12
CA THR A 355 -0.71 14.18 -0.50
C THR A 355 -0.29 15.39 -1.33
N HIS A 356 0.77 16.10 -0.91
CA HIS A 356 1.27 17.28 -1.62
C HIS A 356 1.78 16.92 -3.03
N SER A 357 2.55 15.84 -3.13
CA SER A 357 3.08 15.32 -4.39
C SER A 357 1.95 14.87 -5.33
N LEU A 358 0.94 14.16 -4.83
CA LEU A 358 -0.22 13.73 -5.63
C LEU A 358 -1.12 14.90 -6.07
N LEU A 359 -1.33 15.90 -5.22
CA LEU A 359 -2.04 17.13 -5.62
C LEU A 359 -1.28 17.86 -6.72
N ARG A 360 0.05 17.91 -6.65
CA ARG A 360 0.88 18.51 -7.70
C ARG A 360 0.81 17.73 -9.00
N PHE A 361 0.81 16.40 -8.93
CA PHE A 361 0.58 15.54 -10.11
C PHE A 361 -0.77 15.87 -10.76
N ALA A 362 -1.82 15.99 -9.95
CA ALA A 362 -3.15 16.39 -10.41
C ALA A 362 -3.15 17.75 -11.09
N ARG A 363 -2.55 18.75 -10.44
CA ARG A 363 -2.47 20.12 -10.97
C ARG A 363 -1.70 20.19 -12.27
N THR A 364 -0.59 19.47 -12.38
CA THR A 364 0.25 19.45 -13.57
C THR A 364 -0.49 18.80 -14.75
N SER A 365 -1.33 17.79 -14.48
CA SER A 365 -2.16 17.14 -15.51
C SER A 365 -3.30 18.03 -16.03
N LEU A 366 -3.74 19.00 -15.23
CA LEU A 366 -4.86 19.90 -15.51
C LEU A 366 -4.40 21.27 -16.05
N GLY A 367 -3.09 21.54 -16.07
CA GLY A 367 -2.54 22.80 -16.57
C GLY A 367 -2.93 23.11 -18.02
N ASP A 368 -3.03 24.40 -18.34
CA ASP A 368 -3.58 24.89 -19.61
C ASP A 368 -2.81 24.41 -20.84
N ALA A 369 -3.55 24.07 -21.89
CA ALA A 369 -3.04 23.91 -23.26
C ALA A 369 -2.62 25.25 -23.92
N SER A 370 -2.59 26.35 -23.15
CA SER A 370 -2.33 27.72 -23.62
C SER A 370 -0.88 28.00 -24.02
N ASP A 371 0.06 27.09 -23.70
CA ASP A 371 1.46 27.14 -24.17
C ASP A 371 1.63 26.76 -25.66
N GLY A 372 0.54 26.59 -26.42
CA GLY A 372 0.59 26.33 -27.86
C GLY A 372 1.16 24.95 -28.25
N ARG A 373 1.42 24.08 -27.26
CA ARG A 373 1.68 22.66 -27.49
C ARG A 373 0.33 21.98 -27.65
N GLU A 374 0.10 21.35 -28.81
CA GLU A 374 -1.03 20.43 -29.00
C GLU A 374 -1.14 19.52 -27.76
N ASP A 375 -2.35 19.34 -27.23
CA ASP A 375 -2.66 18.46 -26.10
C ASP A 375 -2.17 17.04 -26.43
N GLN A 376 -0.90 16.73 -26.12
CA GLN A 376 -0.14 15.53 -26.53
C GLN A 376 -0.69 14.21 -25.97
N GLY A 377 -1.96 14.18 -25.55
CA GLY A 377 -2.62 12.97 -25.07
C GLY A 377 -2.31 12.63 -23.61
N ASN A 378 -1.82 13.59 -22.81
CA ASN A 378 -1.64 13.38 -21.38
C ASN A 378 -3.01 13.16 -20.70
N PRO A 379 -3.15 12.13 -19.84
CA PRO A 379 -4.36 11.90 -19.10
C PRO A 379 -4.58 12.98 -18.04
N ILE A 380 -5.84 13.32 -17.78
CA ILE A 380 -6.24 14.07 -16.59
C ILE A 380 -6.05 13.17 -15.38
N VAL A 381 -5.57 13.73 -14.27
CA VAL A 381 -5.50 13.02 -13.00
C VAL A 381 -6.66 13.49 -12.12
N LEU A 382 -7.56 12.57 -11.80
CA LEU A 382 -8.65 12.82 -10.85
C LEU A 382 -8.17 12.48 -9.44
N PHE A 383 -7.86 13.52 -8.66
CA PHE A 383 -7.47 13.38 -7.26
C PHE A 383 -8.71 13.21 -6.37
N ILE A 384 -8.69 12.17 -5.54
CA ILE A 384 -9.71 11.86 -4.54
C ILE A 384 -9.03 11.69 -3.19
N SER A 385 -9.42 12.49 -2.21
CA SER A 385 -9.02 12.29 -0.82
C SER A 385 -10.04 11.43 -0.09
N SER A 386 -9.60 10.36 0.58
CA SER A 386 -10.42 9.61 1.54
C SER A 386 -10.32 10.14 2.96
N SER A 387 -9.49 11.15 3.22
CA SER A 387 -9.34 11.74 4.54
C SER A 387 -10.56 12.58 4.96
N GLY A 388 -10.96 12.47 6.23
CA GLY A 388 -11.98 13.33 6.86
C GLY A 388 -13.43 13.15 6.38
N ARG A 389 -13.71 12.38 5.33
CA ARG A 389 -15.08 12.17 4.81
C ARG A 389 -15.72 10.93 5.44
N ALA A 390 -16.98 11.07 5.88
CA ALA A 390 -17.82 9.95 6.33
C ALA A 390 -18.31 9.04 5.18
N ALA A 391 -17.67 9.12 4.01
CA ALA A 391 -18.07 8.36 2.83
C ALA A 391 -17.74 6.87 3.04
N ASN A 392 -18.78 6.03 3.06
CA ASN A 392 -18.64 4.60 3.35
C ASN A 392 -18.10 3.77 2.17
N THR A 393 -18.01 4.35 0.97
CA THR A 393 -17.54 3.66 -0.24
C THR A 393 -16.80 4.58 -1.21
N LEU A 394 -15.87 4.00 -1.97
CA LEU A 394 -15.12 4.69 -3.02
C LEU A 394 -16.02 5.25 -4.13
N ASP A 395 -17.13 4.57 -4.42
CA ASP A 395 -18.14 5.02 -5.38
C ASP A 395 -18.70 6.40 -5.01
N THR A 396 -19.09 6.58 -3.75
CA THR A 396 -19.61 7.87 -3.26
C THR A 396 -18.55 8.96 -3.29
N LEU A 397 -17.28 8.63 -3.07
CA LEU A 397 -16.18 9.59 -3.18
C LEU A 397 -15.99 10.05 -4.63
N ILE A 398 -15.99 9.13 -5.60
CA ILE A 398 -15.88 9.47 -7.03
C ILE A 398 -17.07 10.33 -7.46
N GLU A 399 -18.29 9.92 -7.13
CA GLU A 399 -19.51 10.67 -7.46
C GLU A 399 -19.49 12.07 -6.87
N SER A 400 -19.13 12.21 -5.58
CA SER A 400 -19.02 13.51 -4.93
C SER A 400 -18.00 14.42 -5.62
N ARG A 401 -16.89 13.85 -6.09
CA ARG A 401 -15.80 14.60 -6.73
C ARG A 401 -16.20 15.13 -8.11
N VAL A 402 -17.01 14.40 -8.86
CA VAL A 402 -17.40 14.82 -10.21
C VAL A 402 -18.78 15.48 -10.28
N ALA A 403 -19.57 15.45 -9.21
CA ALA A 403 -20.90 16.02 -9.15
C ALA A 403 -20.94 17.51 -9.57
N GLU A 404 -19.98 18.30 -9.09
CA GLU A 404 -19.89 19.73 -9.40
C GLU A 404 -19.56 19.99 -10.87
N THR A 405 -18.88 19.04 -11.53
CA THR A 405 -18.60 19.15 -12.96
C THR A 405 -19.88 19.11 -13.78
N ARG A 406 -20.94 18.41 -13.34
CA ARG A 406 -22.19 18.15 -14.09
C ARG A 406 -22.02 17.55 -15.49
N LEU A 407 -20.80 17.19 -15.89
CA LEU A 407 -20.44 16.72 -17.23
C LEU A 407 -20.34 15.19 -17.26
N ILE A 408 -19.82 14.61 -16.18
CA ILE A 408 -19.58 13.18 -16.07
C ILE A 408 -20.05 12.66 -14.70
N ASP A 409 -20.39 11.38 -14.66
CA ASP A 409 -20.63 10.63 -13.42
C ASP A 409 -19.53 9.56 -13.23
N LYS A 410 -19.67 8.69 -12.22
CA LYS A 410 -18.75 7.55 -12.00
C LYS A 410 -18.54 6.72 -13.28
N THR A 411 -19.61 6.43 -14.02
CA THR A 411 -19.50 5.64 -15.27
C THR A 411 -18.67 6.38 -16.32
N GLY A 412 -18.84 7.69 -16.44
CA GLY A 412 -18.02 8.54 -17.31
C GLY A 412 -16.55 8.58 -16.89
N VAL A 413 -16.26 8.70 -15.59
CA VAL A 413 -14.88 8.62 -15.05
C VAL A 413 -14.22 7.30 -15.45
N LEU A 414 -14.91 6.18 -15.23
CA LEU A 414 -14.36 4.86 -15.56
C LEU A 414 -14.20 4.65 -17.07
N ALA A 415 -15.06 5.25 -17.90
CA ALA A 415 -14.89 5.26 -19.35
C ALA A 415 -13.60 5.99 -19.77
N LEU A 416 -13.33 7.16 -19.18
CA LEU A 416 -12.09 7.91 -19.42
C LEU A 416 -10.85 7.16 -18.91
N CYS A 417 -10.96 6.46 -17.76
CA CYS A 417 -9.90 5.57 -17.26
C CYS A 417 -9.58 4.46 -18.27
N ARG A 418 -10.60 3.73 -18.74
CA ARG A 418 -10.40 2.64 -19.72
C ARG A 418 -9.75 3.11 -21.01
N ALA A 419 -10.04 4.34 -21.42
CA ALA A 419 -9.48 4.97 -22.62
C ALA A 419 -8.07 5.56 -22.43
N GLY A 420 -7.49 5.49 -21.23
CA GLY A 420 -6.19 6.10 -20.93
C GLY A 420 -6.20 7.61 -20.93
N LEU A 421 -7.38 8.22 -20.84
CA LEU A 421 -7.57 9.67 -20.77
C LEU A 421 -7.61 10.18 -19.32
N LEU A 422 -7.87 9.30 -18.35
CA LEU A 422 -7.93 9.66 -16.94
C LEU A 422 -7.13 8.66 -16.09
N VAL A 423 -6.39 9.18 -15.12
CA VAL A 423 -5.76 8.41 -14.05
C VAL A 423 -6.48 8.70 -12.74
N LEU A 424 -6.95 7.65 -12.07
CA LEU A 424 -7.65 7.79 -10.80
C LEU A 424 -6.62 7.76 -9.66
N VAL A 425 -6.53 8.85 -8.87
CA VAL A 425 -5.63 8.93 -7.71
C VAL A 425 -6.45 8.96 -6.43
N ILE A 426 -6.20 7.99 -5.54
CA ILE A 426 -6.90 7.84 -4.26
C ILE A 426 -5.87 8.05 -3.14
N ASP A 427 -5.94 9.19 -2.46
CA ASP A 427 -5.05 9.56 -1.37
C ASP A 427 -5.63 9.19 -0.01
N GLY A 428 -4.86 8.45 0.81
CA GLY A 428 -5.27 7.95 2.13
C GLY A 428 -6.09 6.67 2.08
N PHE A 429 -5.77 5.74 1.16
CA PHE A 429 -6.51 4.49 0.97
C PHE A 429 -6.62 3.65 2.25
N ASP A 430 -5.59 3.64 3.08
CA ASP A 430 -5.60 3.06 4.42
C ASP A 430 -6.66 3.66 5.35
N GLU A 431 -6.93 4.96 5.26
CA GLU A 431 -8.01 5.62 6.00
C GLU A 431 -9.40 5.17 5.52
N LEU A 432 -9.54 4.85 4.22
CA LEU A 432 -10.76 4.23 3.67
C LEU A 432 -10.93 2.79 4.20
N LEU A 433 -9.83 2.04 4.33
CA LEU A 433 -9.85 0.68 4.83
C LEU A 433 -10.24 0.62 6.31
N GLY A 434 -9.89 1.60 7.13
CA GLY A 434 -10.29 1.64 8.55
C GLY A 434 -11.80 1.56 8.80
N PHE A 435 -12.65 1.88 7.81
CA PHE A 435 -14.10 1.68 7.90
C PHE A 435 -14.54 0.22 7.69
N ARG A 436 -13.71 -0.58 7.04
CA ARG A 436 -13.88 -2.02 6.77
C ARG A 436 -12.88 -2.81 7.63
N THR A 437 -13.01 -4.12 7.68
CA THR A 437 -11.93 -4.95 8.25
C THR A 437 -10.71 -4.81 7.34
N TYR A 438 -9.56 -4.47 7.94
CA TYR A 438 -8.28 -4.23 7.25
C TYR A 438 -7.79 -5.48 6.47
N ASP A 439 -8.44 -6.62 6.68
CA ASP A 439 -8.15 -7.95 6.13
C ASP A 439 -8.32 -8.05 4.61
N GLU A 440 -9.15 -7.20 3.98
CA GLU A 440 -9.57 -7.38 2.58
C GLU A 440 -9.46 -6.11 1.71
N PRO A 441 -8.25 -5.51 1.58
CA PRO A 441 -8.06 -4.28 0.84
C PRO A 441 -8.44 -4.38 -0.64
N LEU A 442 -8.21 -5.53 -1.28
CA LEU A 442 -8.61 -5.75 -2.67
C LEU A 442 -10.14 -5.63 -2.85
N LYS A 443 -10.94 -6.09 -1.87
CA LYS A 443 -12.41 -6.01 -1.96
C LYS A 443 -12.93 -4.56 -1.92
N ALA A 444 -12.18 -3.62 -1.36
CA ALA A 444 -12.55 -2.21 -1.37
C ALA A 444 -12.49 -1.60 -2.78
N ILE A 445 -11.55 -2.07 -3.60
CA ILE A 445 -11.33 -1.59 -4.98
C ILE A 445 -11.89 -2.52 -6.06
N GLN A 446 -12.21 -3.77 -5.73
CA GLN A 446 -12.71 -4.78 -6.67
C GLN A 446 -13.86 -4.30 -7.56
N PRO A 447 -14.91 -3.59 -7.04
CA PRO A 447 -15.99 -3.11 -7.90
C PRO A 447 -15.50 -2.21 -9.04
N ILE A 448 -14.49 -1.38 -8.77
CA ILE A 448 -13.88 -0.52 -9.79
C ILE A 448 -13.03 -1.34 -10.76
N LEU A 449 -12.24 -2.28 -10.25
CA LEU A 449 -11.42 -3.17 -11.09
C LEU A 449 -12.29 -3.98 -12.07
N ASP A 450 -13.43 -4.51 -11.59
CA ASP A 450 -14.40 -5.25 -12.38
C ASP A 450 -15.02 -4.38 -13.47
N GLU A 451 -15.33 -3.11 -13.16
CA GLU A 451 -15.86 -2.15 -14.13
C GLU A 451 -14.81 -1.71 -15.16
N LEU A 452 -13.53 -1.66 -14.76
CA LEU A 452 -12.40 -1.35 -15.63
C LEU A 452 -12.02 -2.48 -16.59
N ARG A 453 -12.36 -3.75 -16.26
CA ARG A 453 -12.15 -4.94 -17.11
C ARG A 453 -10.73 -5.08 -17.67
N GLY A 454 -9.73 -4.84 -16.83
CA GLY A 454 -8.32 -4.96 -17.25
C GLY A 454 -7.80 -3.74 -18.04
N HIS A 455 -8.40 -2.56 -17.88
CA HIS A 455 -7.96 -1.32 -18.52
C HIS A 455 -7.83 -0.16 -17.53
N GLY A 456 -7.05 0.85 -17.90
CA GLY A 456 -6.87 2.07 -17.11
C GLY A 456 -5.82 1.95 -16.00
N THR A 457 -5.60 3.08 -15.32
CA THR A 457 -4.58 3.22 -14.27
C THR A 457 -5.19 3.83 -13.02
N ILE A 458 -4.93 3.19 -11.88
CA ILE A 458 -5.30 3.66 -10.54
C ILE A 458 -4.03 3.82 -9.71
N VAL A 459 -3.89 4.93 -8.99
CA VAL A 459 -2.85 5.16 -7.99
C VAL A 459 -3.49 5.16 -6.61
N LEU A 460 -3.02 4.31 -5.71
CA LEU A 460 -3.45 4.22 -4.33
C LEU A 460 -2.34 4.72 -3.41
N SER A 461 -2.58 5.78 -2.65
CA SER A 461 -1.64 6.18 -1.61
C SER A 461 -1.98 5.57 -0.27
N ALA A 462 -0.98 5.03 0.42
CA ALA A 462 -1.11 4.50 1.77
C ALA A 462 0.13 4.87 2.61
N ARG A 463 0.04 4.77 3.94
CA ARG A 463 1.16 5.07 4.83
C ARG A 463 2.20 3.96 4.88
N SER A 464 1.78 2.70 4.81
CA SER A 464 2.69 1.56 4.83
C SER A 464 2.53 0.68 3.60
N SER A 465 3.56 -0.11 3.33
CA SER A 465 3.54 -1.20 2.35
C SER A 465 2.56 -2.32 2.73
N TYR A 466 1.91 -2.27 3.91
CA TYR A 466 0.95 -3.28 4.33
C TYR A 466 -0.17 -3.50 3.31
N ALA A 467 -0.85 -2.41 2.90
CA ALA A 467 -1.96 -2.51 1.95
C ALA A 467 -1.48 -3.07 0.60
N GLU A 468 -0.27 -2.70 0.19
CA GLU A 468 0.39 -3.21 -1.00
C GLU A 468 0.69 -4.71 -0.92
N THR A 469 1.32 -5.18 0.15
CA THR A 469 1.67 -6.60 0.35
C THR A 469 0.40 -7.46 0.36
N ARG A 470 -0.66 -7.00 1.04
CA ARG A 470 -1.96 -7.69 1.07
C ARG A 470 -2.61 -7.72 -0.31
N ILE A 471 -2.66 -6.60 -1.04
CA ILE A 471 -3.20 -6.55 -2.40
C ILE A 471 -2.40 -7.48 -3.31
N SER A 472 -1.07 -7.47 -3.22
CA SER A 472 -0.18 -8.35 -3.99
C SER A 472 -0.42 -9.82 -3.70
N ASN A 473 -0.51 -10.20 -2.42
CA ASN A 473 -0.80 -11.58 -2.01
C ASN A 473 -2.20 -12.02 -2.46
N GLN A 474 -3.21 -11.16 -2.32
CA GLN A 474 -4.58 -11.47 -2.75
C GLN A 474 -4.68 -11.64 -4.26
N VAL A 475 -4.01 -10.79 -5.04
CA VAL A 475 -3.95 -10.92 -6.51
C VAL A 475 -3.20 -12.19 -6.93
N ALA A 476 -2.09 -12.54 -6.26
CA ALA A 476 -1.35 -13.77 -6.52
C ALA A 476 -2.19 -15.03 -6.25
N VAL A 477 -2.97 -15.03 -5.16
CA VAL A 477 -3.87 -16.15 -4.80
C VAL A 477 -5.10 -16.19 -5.71
N GLN A 478 -5.61 -15.04 -6.16
CA GLN A 478 -6.80 -14.91 -6.99
C GLN A 478 -6.51 -14.82 -8.50
N ALA A 479 -5.40 -15.41 -8.97
CA ALA A 479 -5.04 -15.45 -10.40
C ALA A 479 -6.11 -16.07 -11.34
N ALA A 480 -7.21 -16.59 -10.79
CA ALA A 480 -8.41 -17.03 -11.50
C ALA A 480 -9.43 -15.93 -11.84
N GLN A 481 -9.18 -14.65 -11.48
CA GLN A 481 -10.02 -13.54 -11.94
C GLN A 481 -9.97 -13.38 -13.47
N ASN A 482 -11.06 -12.89 -14.08
CA ASN A 482 -11.10 -12.67 -15.53
C ASN A 482 -10.11 -11.58 -16.00
N TRP A 483 -9.69 -10.68 -15.10
CA TRP A 483 -8.84 -9.51 -15.40
C TRP A 483 -7.95 -9.12 -14.20
N PRO A 484 -6.92 -9.93 -13.84
CA PRO A 484 -6.06 -9.60 -12.70
C PRO A 484 -5.34 -8.26 -12.94
N PRO A 485 -5.33 -7.34 -11.96
CA PRO A 485 -4.60 -6.09 -12.09
C PRO A 485 -3.09 -6.34 -12.03
N ARG A 486 -2.31 -5.53 -12.75
CA ARG A 486 -0.86 -5.46 -12.59
C ARG A 486 -0.57 -4.48 -11.46
N ILE A 487 0.17 -4.93 -10.44
CA ILE A 487 0.57 -4.09 -9.31
C ILE A 487 1.98 -3.57 -9.56
N ASP A 488 2.17 -2.26 -9.44
CA ASP A 488 3.48 -1.61 -9.39
C ASP A 488 3.61 -0.84 -8.08
N SER A 489 4.79 -0.88 -7.48
CA SER A 489 5.04 -0.27 -6.18
C SER A 489 5.96 0.92 -6.32
N ALA A 490 5.66 1.98 -5.58
CA ALA A 490 6.44 3.20 -5.51
C ALA A 490 6.47 3.73 -4.07
N GLU A 491 7.66 3.99 -3.56
CA GLU A 491 7.89 4.51 -2.21
C GLU A 491 8.50 5.91 -2.31
N ILE A 492 7.91 6.89 -1.63
CA ILE A 492 8.49 8.23 -1.54
C ILE A 492 9.66 8.24 -0.55
N LEU A 493 10.81 8.74 -0.99
CA LEU A 493 12.02 8.73 -0.17
C LEU A 493 12.12 9.99 0.71
N PRO A 494 12.79 9.90 1.88
CA PRO A 494 13.12 11.07 2.70
C PRO A 494 13.90 12.13 1.91
N LEU A 495 13.80 13.38 2.34
CA LEU A 495 14.60 14.46 1.78
C LEU A 495 16.09 14.18 2.02
N THR A 496 16.86 14.32 0.95
CA THR A 496 18.32 14.35 1.02
C THR A 496 18.78 15.57 1.80
N GLU A 497 19.97 15.50 2.40
CA GLU A 497 20.55 16.63 3.11
C GLU A 497 20.65 17.89 2.21
N ALA A 498 20.96 17.71 0.92
CA ALA A 498 20.98 18.82 -0.04
C ALA A 498 19.60 19.49 -0.22
N GLN A 499 18.52 18.70 -0.27
CA GLN A 499 17.16 19.23 -0.34
C GLN A 499 16.76 19.96 0.95
N VAL A 500 17.10 19.41 2.11
CA VAL A 500 16.87 20.05 3.41
C VAL A 500 17.60 21.39 3.50
N ILE A 501 18.90 21.42 3.14
CA ILE A 501 19.70 22.65 3.12
C ILE A 501 19.09 23.67 2.16
N SER A 502 18.70 23.25 0.95
CA SER A 502 18.06 24.14 -0.02
C SER A 502 16.73 24.71 0.51
N ALA A 503 15.92 23.88 1.17
CA ALA A 503 14.62 24.28 1.72
C ALA A 503 14.80 25.33 2.83
N LEU A 504 15.66 25.04 3.79
CA LEU A 504 15.89 25.91 4.96
C LEU A 504 16.65 27.19 4.58
N SER A 505 17.54 27.14 3.59
CA SER A 505 18.23 28.33 3.07
C SER A 505 17.23 29.29 2.43
N ALA A 506 16.25 28.79 1.68
CA ALA A 506 15.23 29.62 1.03
C ALA A 506 14.36 30.41 2.03
N VAL A 507 14.20 29.90 3.24
CA VAL A 507 13.42 30.54 4.32
C VAL A 507 14.30 31.18 5.41
N GLY A 508 15.61 31.26 5.19
CA GLY A 508 16.55 31.91 6.09
C GLY A 508 16.84 31.17 7.41
N GLN A 509 16.58 29.86 7.48
CA GLN A 509 16.72 29.04 8.69
C GLN A 509 17.91 28.05 8.66
N TYR A 510 18.80 28.18 7.66
CA TYR A 510 19.95 27.28 7.52
C TYR A 510 20.94 27.36 8.68
N GLU A 511 21.23 28.54 9.22
CA GLU A 511 22.22 28.68 10.31
C GLU A 511 21.73 27.99 11.60
N VAL A 512 20.45 28.11 11.94
CA VAL A 512 19.85 27.40 13.09
C VAL A 512 19.96 25.89 12.92
N PHE A 513 19.72 25.38 11.71
CA PHE A 513 19.91 23.96 11.39
C PHE A 513 21.38 23.52 11.50
N ARG A 514 22.31 24.35 11.02
CA ARG A 514 23.75 24.09 11.08
C ARG A 514 24.27 24.08 12.51
N GLU A 515 23.65 24.81 13.43
CA GLU A 515 24.00 24.80 14.86
C GLU A 515 23.28 23.68 15.64
N SER A 516 22.19 23.12 15.08
CA SER A 516 21.41 22.06 15.72
C SER A 516 22.18 20.76 15.89
N GLU A 517 21.82 19.95 16.90
CA GLU A 517 22.44 18.66 17.17
C GLU A 517 22.35 17.69 15.97
N PRO A 518 23.38 16.87 15.68
CA PRO A 518 23.38 15.94 14.54
C PRO A 518 22.19 14.98 14.49
N ARG A 519 21.66 14.56 15.65
CA ARG A 519 20.47 13.70 15.74
C ARG A 519 19.21 14.43 15.27
N LEU A 520 19.07 15.70 15.62
CA LEU A 520 17.97 16.56 15.17
C LEU A 520 17.97 16.72 13.66
N ARG A 521 19.17 16.82 13.07
CA ARG A 521 19.31 16.96 11.61
C ARG A 521 18.81 15.75 10.84
N ARG A 522 18.84 14.55 11.43
CA ARG A 522 18.29 13.34 10.80
C ARG A 522 16.77 13.34 10.79
N LEU A 523 16.14 13.83 11.86
CA LEU A 523 14.68 13.93 11.99
C LEU A 523 14.06 14.82 10.91
N ILE A 524 14.73 15.91 10.52
CA ILE A 524 14.16 16.86 9.57
C ILE A 524 14.22 16.42 8.09
N SER A 525 14.66 15.19 7.82
CA SER A 525 14.60 14.60 6.47
C SER A 525 13.16 14.35 6.01
N THR A 526 12.18 14.25 6.93
CA THR A 526 10.76 14.19 6.56
C THR A 526 10.23 15.62 6.30
N PRO A 527 9.53 15.89 5.17
CA PRO A 527 9.01 17.22 4.86
C PRO A 527 8.19 17.88 5.97
N PHE A 528 7.35 17.10 6.68
CA PHE A 528 6.61 17.60 7.84
C PHE A 528 7.53 18.11 8.96
N PHE A 529 8.58 17.36 9.29
CA PHE A 529 9.54 17.76 10.32
C PHE A 529 10.41 18.93 9.86
N CYS A 530 10.77 19.00 8.58
CA CYS A 530 11.47 20.14 7.99
C CYS A 530 10.64 21.44 8.09
N ALA A 531 9.35 21.37 7.72
CA ALA A 531 8.44 22.52 7.82
C ALA A 531 8.19 22.94 9.28
N SER A 532 8.09 21.95 10.18
CA SER A 532 7.97 22.21 11.62
C SER A 532 9.23 22.87 12.17
N PHE A 533 10.41 22.44 11.73
CA PHE A 533 11.69 23.04 12.12
C PHE A 533 11.80 24.48 11.65
N ALA A 534 11.46 24.76 10.38
CA ALA A 534 11.46 26.11 9.85
C ALA A 534 10.49 27.03 10.61
N SER A 535 9.31 26.52 10.96
CA SER A 535 8.29 27.26 11.72
C SER A 535 8.76 27.52 13.15
N TRP A 536 9.30 26.51 13.84
CA TRP A 536 9.87 26.63 15.18
C TRP A 536 11.03 27.64 15.24
N ALA A 537 12.00 27.51 14.32
CA ALA A 537 13.15 28.40 14.26
C ALA A 537 12.73 29.87 14.01
N ALA A 538 11.63 30.09 13.30
CA ALA A 538 11.10 31.43 13.05
C ALA A 538 10.34 32.05 14.25
N LEU A 539 9.99 31.27 15.28
CA LEU A 539 9.32 31.78 16.49
C LEU A 539 10.29 32.47 17.45
N ASN A 540 11.59 32.11 17.44
CA ASN A 540 12.59 32.58 18.42
C ASN A 540 12.13 32.39 19.89
N GLU A 541 11.29 31.40 20.15
CA GLU A 541 10.79 31.09 21.49
C GLU A 541 11.70 30.09 22.20
N PRO A 542 11.73 30.08 23.55
CA PRO A 542 12.53 29.14 24.33
C PRO A 542 11.93 27.72 24.37
N THR A 543 10.88 27.44 23.61
CA THR A 543 10.26 26.12 23.55
C THR A 543 11.18 25.12 22.85
N GLU A 544 11.27 23.90 23.37
CA GLU A 544 12.07 22.87 22.74
C GLU A 544 11.42 22.39 21.44
N PHE A 545 12.24 22.23 20.40
CA PHE A 545 11.76 21.82 19.07
C PHE A 545 10.96 20.51 19.09
N ILE A 546 11.38 19.53 19.90
CA ILE A 546 10.71 18.22 19.98
C ILE A 546 9.30 18.35 20.56
N GLU A 547 9.10 19.20 21.57
CA GLU A 547 7.76 19.43 22.12
C GLU A 547 6.87 20.15 21.10
N PHE A 548 7.41 21.18 20.43
CA PHE A 548 6.71 21.93 19.39
C PHE A 548 6.23 21.03 18.24
N VAL A 549 7.11 20.16 17.75
CA VAL A 549 6.78 19.29 16.62
C VAL A 549 5.76 18.21 17.00
N LEU A 550 5.80 17.73 18.24
CA LEU A 550 4.87 16.70 18.72
C LEU A 550 3.49 17.26 19.06
N ASP A 551 3.37 18.49 19.57
CA ASP A 551 2.05 19.13 19.69
C ASP A 551 1.44 19.41 18.31
N SER A 552 2.24 19.90 17.36
CA SER A 552 1.83 20.07 15.95
C SER A 552 1.36 18.74 15.34
N TYR A 553 2.07 17.66 15.67
CA TYR A 553 1.74 16.31 15.26
C TYR A 553 0.41 15.82 15.86
N LEU A 554 0.21 15.95 17.18
CA LEU A 554 -1.03 15.54 17.86
C LEU A 554 -2.24 16.32 17.36
N ARG A 555 -2.10 17.61 17.04
CA ARG A 555 -3.15 18.42 16.41
C ARG A 555 -3.56 17.86 15.05
N ARG A 556 -2.57 17.44 14.24
CA ARG A 556 -2.81 16.83 12.94
C ARG A 556 -3.58 15.52 13.09
N GLU A 557 -3.20 14.67 14.04
CA GLU A 557 -3.88 13.40 14.29
C GLU A 557 -5.31 13.59 14.79
N GLN A 558 -5.52 14.55 15.69
CA GLN A 558 -6.86 14.87 16.18
C GLN A 558 -7.81 15.27 15.04
N LYS A 559 -7.34 16.06 14.06
CA LYS A 559 -8.15 16.46 12.91
C LYS A 559 -8.52 15.30 11.99
N LYS A 560 -7.72 14.23 11.93
CA LYS A 560 -8.04 13.01 11.18
C LYS A 560 -9.07 12.14 11.90
N LEU A 561 -9.04 12.16 13.23
CA LEU A 561 -9.95 11.42 14.09
C LEU A 561 -11.22 12.20 14.39
N GLN A 562 -11.90 12.69 13.36
CA GLN A 562 -13.19 13.37 13.50
C GLN A 562 -14.37 12.41 13.29
N GLY A 563 -15.39 12.52 14.14
CA GLY A 563 -16.66 11.83 14.01
C GLY A 563 -17.49 12.37 12.84
N PRO A 564 -18.69 11.81 12.61
CA PRO A 564 -19.56 12.20 11.52
C PRO A 564 -19.98 13.68 11.55
N GLU A 565 -20.05 14.31 12.73
CA GLU A 565 -20.43 15.72 12.89
C GLU A 565 -19.20 16.66 13.00
N GLY A 566 -17.98 16.14 12.76
CA GLY A 566 -16.72 16.90 12.79
C GLY A 566 -16.08 17.03 14.18
N GLU A 567 -16.70 16.48 15.23
CA GLU A 567 -16.19 16.43 16.59
C GLU A 567 -15.01 15.46 16.72
N PRO A 568 -13.96 15.77 17.51
CA PRO A 568 -12.84 14.85 17.69
C PRO A 568 -13.29 13.60 18.46
N LEU A 569 -13.08 12.41 17.87
CA LEU A 569 -13.33 11.11 18.51
C LEU A 569 -12.45 10.92 19.76
N LEU A 570 -11.22 11.45 19.71
CA LEU A 570 -10.28 11.44 20.84
C LEU A 570 -9.67 12.84 21.00
N GLY A 571 -9.64 13.33 22.25
CA GLY A 571 -8.97 14.59 22.58
C GLY A 571 -7.45 14.45 22.54
N ARG A 572 -6.72 15.57 22.39
CA ARG A 572 -5.24 15.58 22.34
C ARG A 572 -4.59 14.94 23.56
N SER A 573 -5.13 15.18 24.76
CA SER A 573 -4.62 14.59 26.00
C SER A 573 -4.76 13.07 25.99
N VAL A 574 -5.91 12.56 25.56
CA VAL A 574 -6.17 11.12 25.41
C VAL A 574 -5.24 10.53 24.37
N LEU A 575 -5.09 11.17 23.21
CA LEU A 575 -4.15 10.72 22.17
C LEU A 575 -2.70 10.65 22.65
N ALA A 576 -2.23 11.68 23.37
CA ALA A 576 -0.88 11.68 23.92
C ALA A 576 -0.69 10.56 24.96
N ALA A 577 -1.70 10.30 25.79
CA ALA A 577 -1.68 9.20 26.76
C ALA A 577 -1.74 7.84 26.07
N THR A 578 -2.56 7.66 25.03
CA THR A 578 -2.60 6.45 24.21
C THR A 578 -1.23 6.13 23.62
N LEU A 579 -0.54 7.12 23.02
CA LEU A 579 0.80 6.91 22.47
C LEU A 579 1.84 6.64 23.56
N GLY A 580 1.68 7.21 24.76
CA GLY A 580 2.50 6.87 25.92
C GLY A 580 2.36 5.41 26.34
N GLU A 581 1.12 4.92 26.46
CA GLU A 581 0.81 3.51 26.77
C GLU A 581 1.36 2.57 25.68
N VAL A 582 1.18 2.91 24.39
CA VAL A 582 1.73 2.13 23.27
C VAL A 582 3.26 2.05 23.34
N ALA A 583 3.93 3.17 23.64
CA ALA A 583 5.38 3.19 23.80
C ALA A 583 5.84 2.32 24.96
N GLU A 584 5.12 2.30 26.09
CA GLU A 584 5.43 1.41 27.21
C GLU A 584 5.23 -0.07 26.87
N ILE A 585 4.13 -0.42 26.17
CA ILE A 585 3.87 -1.81 25.75
C ILE A 585 4.99 -2.31 24.84
N ALA A 586 5.34 -1.53 23.81
CA ALA A 586 6.45 -1.84 22.91
C ALA A 586 7.78 -2.01 23.67
N ALA A 587 8.07 -1.10 24.61
CA ALA A 587 9.29 -1.17 25.39
C ALA A 587 9.37 -2.44 26.26
N ARG A 588 8.24 -2.87 26.86
CA ARG A 588 8.16 -4.06 27.72
C ARG A 588 8.18 -5.37 26.94
N SER A 589 7.61 -5.39 25.73
CA SER A 589 7.64 -6.58 24.87
C SER A 589 9.02 -6.81 24.25
N GLY A 590 9.90 -5.80 24.28
CA GLY A 590 11.18 -5.83 23.57
C GLY A 590 11.00 -5.74 22.04
N SER A 591 9.80 -5.39 21.57
CA SER A 591 9.46 -5.23 20.17
C SER A 591 9.18 -3.76 19.86
N SER A 592 9.62 -3.28 18.70
CA SER A 592 9.22 -1.96 18.20
C SER A 592 7.77 -1.93 17.71
N GLU A 593 7.08 -3.07 17.72
CA GLU A 593 5.73 -3.28 17.21
C GLU A 593 4.76 -3.69 18.33
N VAL A 594 3.52 -3.21 18.25
CA VAL A 594 2.39 -3.61 19.09
C VAL A 594 1.28 -4.23 18.25
N SER A 595 0.42 -5.07 18.83
CA SER A 595 -0.73 -5.63 18.11
C SER A 595 -1.91 -4.64 18.02
N GLU A 596 -2.90 -4.92 17.17
CA GLU A 596 -4.16 -4.14 17.13
C GLU A 596 -4.89 -4.14 18.47
N SER A 597 -4.90 -5.30 19.15
CA SER A 597 -5.56 -5.46 20.44
C SER A 597 -4.84 -4.66 21.53
N ASP A 598 -3.50 -4.62 21.51
CA ASP A 598 -2.71 -3.78 22.41
C ASP A 598 -2.92 -2.29 22.16
N LEU A 599 -2.99 -1.87 20.89
CA LEU A 599 -3.30 -0.49 20.52
C LEU A 599 -4.68 -0.06 21.04
N GLN A 600 -5.68 -0.93 20.90
CA GLN A 600 -7.02 -0.68 21.42
C GLN A 600 -7.01 -0.60 22.96
N LEU A 601 -6.32 -1.53 23.63
CA LEU A 601 -6.21 -1.57 25.09
C LEU A 601 -5.53 -0.31 25.64
N ALA A 602 -4.45 0.13 25.00
CA ALA A 602 -3.75 1.37 25.33
C ALA A 602 -4.67 2.58 25.21
N ALA A 603 -5.50 2.62 24.15
CA ALA A 603 -6.42 3.72 23.91
C ALA A 603 -7.60 3.73 24.90
N GLU A 604 -8.18 2.57 25.23
CA GLU A 604 -9.22 2.44 26.25
C GLU A 604 -8.71 2.80 27.65
N GLY A 605 -7.48 2.39 27.98
CA GLY A 605 -6.80 2.76 29.22
C GLY A 605 -6.59 4.27 29.34
N ALA A 606 -6.08 4.91 28.28
CA ALA A 606 -5.88 6.36 28.21
C ALA A 606 -7.19 7.16 28.25
N ASN A 607 -8.26 6.63 27.63
CA ASN A 607 -9.59 7.24 27.62
C ASN A 607 -10.33 7.07 28.97
N GLY A 608 -9.95 6.06 29.76
CA GLY A 608 -10.62 5.71 31.02
C GLY A 608 -12.01 5.08 30.83
N ALA A 609 -12.37 4.72 29.60
CA ALA A 609 -13.64 4.10 29.23
C ALA A 609 -13.50 3.35 27.90
N GLU A 610 -14.39 2.38 27.68
CA GLU A 610 -14.45 1.65 26.42
C GLU A 610 -14.71 2.61 25.24
N LEU A 611 -13.96 2.41 24.15
CA LEU A 611 -14.07 3.24 22.96
C LEU A 611 -15.34 2.92 22.16
N SER A 612 -15.88 3.93 21.48
CA SER A 612 -16.94 3.70 20.51
C SER A 612 -16.42 2.86 19.33
N MET A 613 -17.28 2.09 18.67
CA MET A 613 -16.88 1.32 17.48
C MET A 613 -16.25 2.18 16.36
N PRO A 614 -16.73 3.41 16.08
CA PRO A 614 -16.05 4.33 15.16
C PRO A 614 -14.63 4.71 15.62
N ALA A 615 -14.43 4.95 16.92
CA ALA A 615 -13.11 5.25 17.47
C ALA A 615 -12.18 4.03 17.37
N LYS A 616 -12.64 2.84 17.76
CA LYS A 616 -11.88 1.57 17.62
C LYS A 616 -11.39 1.37 16.19
N ARG A 617 -12.30 1.53 15.22
CA ARG A 617 -12.00 1.42 13.78
C ARG A 617 -11.01 2.45 13.25
N ARG A 618 -11.04 3.68 13.78
CA ARG A 618 -10.12 4.74 13.36
C ARG A 618 -8.79 4.74 14.11
N LEU A 619 -8.63 4.01 15.21
CA LEU A 619 -7.34 3.93 15.91
C LEU A 619 -6.22 3.37 15.04
N THR A 620 -6.53 2.38 14.19
CA THR A 620 -5.57 1.81 13.23
C THR A 620 -5.10 2.84 12.19
N THR A 621 -5.80 3.97 12.08
CA THR A 621 -5.45 5.12 11.22
C THR A 621 -4.66 6.21 11.95
N LEU A 622 -4.16 5.96 13.17
CA LEU A 622 -3.24 6.88 13.85
C LEU A 622 -1.90 6.97 13.11
N CYS A 623 -1.45 8.16 12.73
CA CYS A 623 -0.20 8.31 11.97
C CYS A 623 1.04 8.01 12.78
N ALA A 624 0.97 8.06 14.11
CA ALA A 624 2.14 7.84 14.97
C ALA A 624 2.70 6.44 14.79
N VAL A 625 1.87 5.54 14.24
CA VAL A 625 2.08 4.12 14.21
C VAL A 625 1.95 3.62 12.76
N SER A 626 3.03 3.13 12.16
CA SER A 626 3.02 2.39 10.90
C SER A 626 2.48 0.99 11.13
N ALA A 627 1.50 0.58 10.31
CA ALA A 627 1.04 -0.80 10.30
C ALA A 627 2.02 -1.66 9.48
N GLU A 628 2.63 -2.65 10.10
CA GLU A 628 3.46 -3.69 9.48
C GLU A 628 2.79 -5.06 9.63
N TRP A 629 3.27 -6.06 8.88
CA TRP A 629 2.72 -7.42 8.95
C TRP A 629 3.76 -8.38 9.50
N SER A 630 3.50 -8.91 10.68
CA SER A 630 4.25 -10.01 11.29
C SER A 630 3.33 -11.23 11.39
N GLU A 631 3.74 -12.37 10.83
CA GLU A 631 3.19 -13.72 11.08
C GLU A 631 1.67 -13.77 11.39
N ASP A 632 0.84 -13.25 10.48
CA ASP A 632 -0.64 -13.28 10.49
C ASP A 632 -1.42 -12.18 11.25
N GLU A 633 -0.79 -11.29 12.02
CA GLU A 633 -1.49 -10.19 12.72
C GLU A 633 -1.06 -8.77 12.27
N ASN A 634 -1.94 -7.79 12.49
CA ASN A 634 -1.62 -6.37 12.28
C ASN A 634 -0.69 -5.93 13.40
N SER A 635 0.54 -5.55 13.04
CA SER A 635 1.51 -4.99 13.97
C SER A 635 1.69 -3.49 13.70
N PHE A 636 2.08 -2.75 14.73
CA PHE A 636 1.95 -1.31 14.80
C PHE A 636 3.22 -0.73 15.41
N SER A 637 4.04 0.00 14.64
CA SER A 637 5.34 0.52 15.07
C SER A 637 5.40 2.04 15.01
N PHE A 638 6.16 2.72 15.86
CA PHE A 638 6.30 4.17 15.72
C PHE A 638 7.01 4.56 14.43
N ALA A 639 6.45 5.51 13.68
CA ALA A 639 7.04 5.97 12.41
C ALA A 639 8.43 6.60 12.57
N HIS A 640 8.78 7.07 13.78
CA HIS A 640 10.10 7.62 14.06
C HIS A 640 10.51 7.36 15.53
N THR A 641 11.75 6.90 15.74
CA THR A 641 12.27 6.54 17.08
C THR A 641 12.18 7.69 18.08
N VAL A 642 12.43 8.93 17.64
CA VAL A 642 12.32 10.12 18.51
C VAL A 642 10.89 10.32 19.04
N VAL A 643 9.87 10.00 18.24
CA VAL A 643 8.46 10.10 18.66
C VAL A 643 8.16 9.05 19.72
N TYR A 644 8.62 7.81 19.49
CA TYR A 644 8.55 6.72 20.48
C TYR A 644 9.22 7.11 21.80
N GLU A 645 10.48 7.55 21.75
CA GLU A 645 11.26 7.88 22.95
C GLU A 645 10.66 9.05 23.73
N TYR A 646 10.08 10.04 23.05
CA TYR A 646 9.36 11.11 23.72
C TYR A 646 8.11 10.62 24.44
N PHE A 647 7.26 9.82 23.77
CA PHE A 647 6.05 9.32 24.42
C PHE A 647 6.37 8.34 25.54
N LEU A 648 7.44 7.56 25.41
CA LEU A 648 7.96 6.74 26.51
C LEU A 648 8.41 7.61 27.69
N ALA A 649 9.21 8.65 27.46
CA ALA A 649 9.62 9.59 28.51
C ALA A 649 8.40 10.24 29.20
N LYS A 650 7.40 10.64 28.40
CA LYS A 650 6.15 11.23 28.90
C LYS A 650 5.35 10.25 29.74
N GLN A 651 5.25 9.00 29.31
CA GLN A 651 4.59 7.94 30.07
C GLN A 651 5.31 7.67 31.41
N LEU A 652 6.64 7.69 31.42
CA LEU A 652 7.42 7.56 32.66
C LEU A 652 7.22 8.76 33.59
N SER A 653 7.10 9.98 33.05
CA SER A 653 6.89 11.21 33.84
C SER A 653 5.58 11.20 34.64
N GLY A 654 4.57 10.45 34.16
CA GLY A 654 3.28 10.28 34.83
C GLY A 654 3.25 9.20 35.93
N LYS A 655 4.32 8.42 36.10
CA LYS A 655 4.38 7.28 37.04
C LYS A 655 4.99 7.65 38.39
N SER A 656 4.71 6.84 39.41
CA SER A 656 5.39 6.95 40.71
C SER A 656 6.85 6.50 40.62
N THR A 657 7.72 7.01 41.51
CA THR A 657 9.13 6.60 41.58
C THR A 657 9.31 5.09 41.62
N LYS A 658 8.49 4.38 42.40
CA LYS A 658 8.55 2.92 42.51
C LYS A 658 8.29 2.24 41.16
N GLN A 659 7.26 2.68 40.43
CA GLN A 659 6.90 2.14 39.13
C GLN A 659 7.97 2.44 38.07
N ILE A 660 8.60 3.62 38.12
CA ILE A 660 9.68 3.97 37.20
C ILE A 660 10.91 3.09 37.43
N VAL A 661 11.30 2.89 38.71
CA VAL A 661 12.40 1.99 39.07
C VAL A 661 12.11 0.57 38.59
N GLU A 662 10.90 0.05 38.85
CA GLU A 662 10.47 -1.26 38.39
C GLU A 662 10.50 -1.38 36.85
N PHE A 663 9.99 -0.38 36.12
CA PHE A 663 10.07 -0.34 34.67
C PHE A 663 11.53 -0.40 34.17
N CYS A 664 12.37 0.50 34.69
CA CYS A 664 13.77 0.62 34.31
C CYS A 664 14.60 -0.63 34.63
N THR A 665 14.12 -1.50 35.55
CA THR A 665 14.77 -2.78 35.84
C THR A 665 14.49 -3.87 34.82
N THR A 666 13.38 -3.73 34.08
CA THR A 666 12.95 -4.69 33.06
C THR A 666 13.11 -4.19 31.63
N VAL A 667 13.34 -2.88 31.47
CA VAL A 667 13.44 -2.22 30.17
C VAL A 667 14.62 -1.26 30.19
N ALA A 668 15.49 -1.35 29.18
CA ALA A 668 16.60 -0.44 28.99
C ALA A 668 16.12 0.94 28.51
N VAL A 669 16.41 1.97 29.28
CA VAL A 669 16.13 3.37 28.90
C VAL A 669 17.29 3.91 28.07
N SER A 670 17.00 4.40 26.87
CA SER A 670 18.00 5.02 26.01
C SER A 670 18.46 6.38 26.55
N PRO A 671 19.63 6.88 26.11
CA PRO A 671 20.08 8.22 26.49
C PRO A 671 19.09 9.33 26.10
N LEU A 672 18.41 9.22 24.96
CA LEU A 672 17.44 10.24 24.54
C LEU A 672 16.17 10.20 25.39
N THR A 673 15.62 9.02 25.68
CA THR A 673 14.49 8.89 26.62
C THR A 673 14.86 9.43 28.00
N ALA A 674 16.07 9.17 28.49
CA ALA A 674 16.54 9.70 29.77
C ALA A 674 16.63 11.23 29.78
N ARG A 675 17.11 11.84 28.68
CA ARG A 675 17.17 13.31 28.52
C ARG A 675 15.77 13.94 28.51
N LEU A 676 14.89 13.41 27.67
CA LEU A 676 13.49 13.86 27.56
C LEU A 676 12.75 13.68 28.89
N PHE A 677 13.00 12.58 29.60
CA PHE A 677 12.43 12.32 30.92
C PHE A 677 12.90 13.34 31.95
N LYS A 678 14.19 13.71 31.95
CA LYS A 678 14.74 14.76 32.81
C LYS A 678 14.11 16.13 32.51
N GLU A 679 13.88 16.47 31.25
CA GLU A 679 13.26 17.73 30.85
C GLU A 679 11.80 17.82 31.34
N GLN A 680 11.09 16.69 31.40
CA GLN A 680 9.69 16.61 31.77
C GLN A 680 9.43 16.47 33.28
N VAL A 681 10.44 16.12 34.08
CA VAL A 681 10.29 15.81 35.51
C VAL A 681 11.13 16.75 36.38
N ALA A 682 10.56 17.20 37.50
CA ALA A 682 11.31 17.98 38.47
C ALA A 682 12.52 17.20 39.02
N ILE A 683 13.58 17.91 39.43
CA ILE A 683 14.85 17.31 39.90
C ILE A 683 14.64 16.34 41.09
N ALA A 684 13.72 16.66 42.01
CA ALA A 684 13.50 15.86 43.22
C ALA A 684 13.05 14.40 42.92
N PRO A 685 11.99 14.16 42.14
CA PRO A 685 11.63 12.80 41.70
C PRO A 685 12.78 12.05 41.01
N LEU A 686 13.56 12.75 40.17
CA LEU A 686 14.65 12.16 39.40
C LEU A 686 15.78 11.64 40.30
N THR A 687 16.14 12.39 41.35
CA THR A 687 17.10 11.92 42.37
C THR A 687 16.61 10.69 43.14
N SER A 688 15.29 10.60 43.39
CA SER A 688 14.70 9.43 44.04
C SER A 688 14.68 8.21 43.13
N VAL A 689 14.39 8.39 41.83
CA VAL A 689 14.50 7.32 40.82
C VAL A 689 15.93 6.79 40.74
N LEU A 690 16.92 7.68 40.65
CA LEU A 690 18.33 7.30 40.64
C LEU A 690 18.75 6.57 41.91
N SER A 691 18.34 7.05 43.08
CA SER A 691 18.63 6.36 44.34
C SER A 691 18.03 4.97 44.36
N GLY A 692 16.76 4.83 43.93
CA GLY A 692 16.09 3.54 43.82
C GLY A 692 16.81 2.60 42.87
N LEU A 693 17.19 3.06 41.68
CA LEU A 693 17.94 2.26 40.71
C LEU A 693 19.33 1.87 41.22
N LYS A 694 20.05 2.77 41.88
CA LYS A 694 21.34 2.45 42.52
C LYS A 694 21.18 1.36 43.57
N THR A 695 20.17 1.46 44.43
CA THR A 695 19.88 0.42 45.44
C THR A 695 19.52 -0.90 44.78
N THR A 696 18.69 -0.88 43.74
CA THR A 696 18.33 -2.10 43.00
C THR A 696 19.58 -2.72 42.38
N VAL A 697 20.32 -2.00 41.53
CA VAL A 697 21.54 -2.50 40.87
C VAL A 697 22.57 -3.01 41.88
N ALA A 698 22.75 -2.34 43.02
CA ALA A 698 23.66 -2.80 44.08
C ALA A 698 23.18 -4.08 44.79
N SER A 699 21.86 -4.33 44.83
CA SER A 699 21.28 -5.54 45.44
C SER A 699 21.29 -6.76 44.52
N LEU A 700 21.46 -6.55 43.21
CA LEU A 700 21.49 -7.61 42.23
C LEU A 700 22.81 -8.39 42.34
N GLN A 701 22.71 -9.61 42.86
CA GLN A 701 23.81 -10.57 42.88
C GLN A 701 23.77 -11.39 41.59
N GLY A 702 24.84 -11.39 40.79
CA GLY A 702 24.87 -12.11 39.51
C GLY A 702 25.91 -11.58 38.54
N SER A 703 25.93 -12.13 37.32
CA SER A 703 26.72 -11.58 36.22
C SER A 703 26.20 -10.17 35.88
N ILE A 704 27.03 -9.36 35.22
CA ILE A 704 26.59 -8.09 34.61
C ILE A 704 25.39 -8.33 33.67
N ASP A 705 25.35 -9.51 33.05
CA ASP A 705 24.37 -9.90 32.04
C ASP A 705 22.96 -10.16 32.59
N ASP A 706 22.83 -10.54 33.86
CA ASP A 706 21.53 -10.91 34.43
C ASP A 706 20.58 -9.70 34.56
N HIS A 707 21.12 -8.47 34.43
CA HIS A 707 20.40 -7.21 34.69
C HIS A 707 20.85 -6.05 33.77
N ILE A 708 21.10 -6.33 32.50
CA ILE A 708 21.57 -5.33 31.52
C ILE A 708 20.64 -4.13 31.45
N GLU A 709 19.33 -4.33 31.51
CA GLU A 709 18.31 -3.28 31.40
C GLU A 709 18.41 -2.29 32.57
N ALA A 710 18.45 -2.81 33.81
CA ALA A 710 18.59 -1.99 35.02
C ALA A 710 19.87 -1.15 35.01
N ARG A 711 20.98 -1.77 34.61
CA ARG A 711 22.30 -1.15 34.55
C ARG A 711 22.38 -0.10 33.43
N THR A 712 21.77 -0.38 32.28
CA THR A 712 21.68 0.55 31.14
C THR A 712 20.82 1.76 31.49
N SER A 713 19.64 1.53 32.07
CA SER A 713 18.74 2.59 32.53
C SER A 713 19.41 3.48 33.58
N LEU A 714 20.11 2.88 34.55
CA LEU A 714 20.88 3.63 35.54
C LEU A 714 21.95 4.51 34.85
N GLY A 715 22.71 3.97 33.91
CA GLY A 715 23.75 4.72 33.19
C GLY A 715 23.20 5.88 32.37
N SER A 716 22.12 5.64 31.59
CA SER A 716 21.46 6.67 30.79
C SER A 716 20.89 7.80 31.64
N ILE A 717 20.11 7.48 32.68
CA ILE A 717 19.50 8.49 33.56
C ILE A 717 20.57 9.21 34.38
N TRP A 718 21.61 8.50 34.83
CA TRP A 718 22.71 9.13 35.57
C TRP A 718 23.51 10.11 34.70
N SER A 719 23.81 9.76 33.46
CA SER A 719 24.59 10.62 32.55
C SER A 719 23.93 11.98 32.32
N GLU A 720 22.60 12.00 32.24
CA GLU A 720 21.83 13.24 32.06
C GLU A 720 21.73 14.09 33.33
N THR A 721 21.86 13.48 34.51
CA THR A 721 21.59 14.13 35.80
C THR A 721 22.84 14.53 36.56
N ALA A 722 23.93 13.78 36.38
CA ALA A 722 25.22 14.02 37.02
C ALA A 722 25.81 15.40 36.70
N LEU A 723 25.45 15.96 35.54
CA LEU A 723 25.82 17.31 35.11
C LEU A 723 25.31 18.43 36.02
N GLN A 724 24.28 18.18 36.85
CA GLN A 724 23.71 19.18 37.74
C GLN A 724 24.18 19.06 39.20
N ALA A 725 24.98 18.04 39.54
CA ALA A 725 25.51 17.89 40.88
C ALA A 725 26.56 18.99 41.15
N SER A 726 26.32 19.82 42.17
CA SER A 726 27.23 20.90 42.58
C SER A 726 28.66 20.38 42.81
N SER A 727 29.66 21.20 42.44
CA SER A 727 31.11 20.92 42.49
C SER A 727 31.72 20.54 43.86
N ALA A 728 30.90 20.33 44.90
CA ALA A 728 31.36 20.06 46.26
C ALA A 728 31.30 18.58 46.66
N ASN A 729 30.59 17.71 45.92
CA ASN A 729 30.36 16.32 46.32
C ASN A 729 31.06 15.32 45.40
N VAL A 730 31.64 14.28 46.01
CA VAL A 730 32.12 13.09 45.28
C VAL A 730 30.89 12.31 44.80
N VAL A 731 30.77 12.10 43.49
CA VAL A 731 29.65 11.35 42.89
C VAL A 731 30.13 9.95 42.52
N THR A 732 29.62 8.95 43.23
CA THR A 732 29.90 7.53 42.92
C THR A 732 28.81 6.95 42.03
N LEU A 733 29.22 6.30 40.94
CA LEU A 733 28.40 5.45 40.07
C LEU A 733 28.98 4.04 40.11
N ALA A 734 28.15 3.06 40.46
CA ALA A 734 28.55 1.67 40.54
C ALA A 734 27.65 0.79 39.66
N GLY A 735 28.26 -0.14 38.91
CA GLY A 735 27.55 -1.19 38.18
C GLY A 735 26.79 -0.76 36.92
N ALA A 736 26.91 0.49 36.48
CA ALA A 736 26.11 1.04 35.37
C ALA A 736 26.68 0.75 33.98
N ILE A 737 25.80 0.66 32.98
CA ILE A 737 26.17 0.58 31.55
C ILE A 737 25.78 1.89 30.89
N CYS A 738 26.75 2.61 30.34
CA CYS A 738 26.58 3.94 29.77
C CYS A 738 26.93 3.89 28.27
N GLY A 739 25.92 3.60 27.44
CA GLY A 739 26.05 3.60 25.96
C GLY A 739 26.15 4.99 25.32
N GLY A 740 26.44 6.01 26.14
CA GLY A 740 26.50 7.41 25.75
C GLY A 740 27.75 8.08 26.29
N GLN A 741 27.79 9.41 26.17
CA GLN A 741 28.88 10.21 26.65
C GLN A 741 28.68 10.56 28.12
N ILE A 742 29.63 10.19 28.98
CA ILE A 742 29.74 10.72 30.33
C ILE A 742 30.65 11.94 30.28
N HIS A 743 30.09 13.09 30.66
CA HIS A 743 30.87 14.31 30.88
C HIS A 743 31.20 14.45 32.36
N ALA A 744 32.49 14.55 32.67
CA ALA A 744 32.99 14.90 33.99
C ALA A 744 33.29 16.41 34.04
N PRO A 745 32.35 17.25 34.49
CA PRO A 745 32.50 18.70 34.55
C PRO A 745 33.66 19.16 35.45
N SER A 746 34.15 20.36 35.15
CA SER A 746 35.23 21.00 35.90
C SER A 746 34.92 21.10 37.40
N GLY A 747 35.88 20.72 38.24
CA GLY A 747 35.81 20.84 39.70
C GLY A 747 35.00 19.75 40.41
N ALA A 748 34.37 18.82 39.69
CA ALA A 748 33.69 17.68 40.28
C ALA A 748 34.64 16.47 40.46
N SER A 749 34.33 15.64 41.46
CA SER A 749 35.05 14.39 41.72
C SER A 749 34.13 13.21 41.48
N TYR A 750 34.48 12.32 40.57
CA TYR A 750 33.69 11.14 40.19
C TYR A 750 34.41 9.86 40.61
N VAL A 751 33.64 8.86 41.02
CA VAL A 751 34.12 7.49 41.21
C VAL A 751 33.23 6.58 40.36
N LEU A 752 33.81 5.98 39.32
CA LEU A 752 33.18 4.96 38.49
C LEU A 752 33.67 3.60 38.97
N GLU A 753 32.77 2.71 39.37
CA GLU A 753 33.10 1.38 39.87
C GLU A 753 32.28 0.33 39.14
N ASP A 754 32.91 -0.72 38.61
CA ASP A 754 32.24 -1.82 37.90
C ASP A 754 31.30 -1.33 36.76
N CYS A 755 31.67 -0.24 36.08
CA CYS A 755 30.88 0.38 35.02
C CYS A 755 31.38 0.00 33.62
N SER A 756 30.47 -0.01 32.65
CA SER A 756 30.78 -0.05 31.22
C SER A 756 30.45 1.31 30.60
N VAL A 757 31.41 1.96 29.93
CA VAL A 757 31.25 3.33 29.41
C VAL A 757 31.76 3.42 27.98
N ASP A 758 30.93 3.91 27.07
CA ASP A 758 31.35 4.11 25.67
C ASP A 758 32.31 5.29 25.52
N LEU A 759 31.99 6.44 26.10
CA LEU A 759 32.81 7.65 26.00
C LEU A 759 32.84 8.40 27.33
N LEU A 760 34.02 8.55 27.92
CA LEU A 760 34.27 9.41 29.07
C LEU A 760 35.01 10.68 28.62
N VAL A 761 34.38 11.84 28.78
CA VAL A 761 35.00 13.14 28.48
C VAL A 761 35.26 13.91 29.76
N MET A 762 36.51 14.32 29.96
CA MET A 762 36.96 14.97 31.17
C MET A 762 37.25 16.46 30.92
N ASP A 763 36.51 17.33 31.60
CA ASP A 763 36.78 18.77 31.57
C ASP A 763 38.00 19.13 32.43
N PRO A 764 38.69 20.25 32.15
CA PRO A 764 39.81 20.71 32.95
C PRO A 764 39.45 20.83 34.43
N GLY A 765 40.26 20.24 35.31
CA GLY A 765 40.06 20.29 36.76
C GLY A 765 39.04 19.30 37.33
N SER A 766 38.43 18.45 36.50
CA SER A 766 37.68 17.27 36.97
C SER A 766 38.64 16.25 37.60
N LYS A 767 38.18 15.52 38.63
CA LYS A 767 38.88 14.36 39.20
C LYS A 767 38.02 13.12 38.96
N VAL A 768 38.55 12.11 38.31
CA VAL A 768 37.81 10.87 38.03
C VAL A 768 38.63 9.69 38.52
N GLU A 769 38.04 8.91 39.40
CA GLU A 769 38.55 7.61 39.82
C GLU A 769 37.76 6.51 39.11
N VAL A 770 38.45 5.58 38.47
CA VAL A 770 37.87 4.48 37.68
C VAL A 770 38.38 3.17 38.25
N ARG A 771 37.45 2.32 38.71
CA ARG A 771 37.73 1.03 39.36
C ARG A 771 36.98 -0.09 38.64
N ARG A 772 37.70 -1.13 38.20
CA ARG A 772 37.12 -2.33 37.58
C ARG A 772 36.14 -2.02 36.44
N CYS A 773 36.40 -0.96 35.67
CA CYS A 773 35.50 -0.54 34.59
C CYS A 773 35.96 -1.06 33.22
N SER A 774 35.06 -1.06 32.25
CA SER A 774 35.39 -1.17 30.83
C SER A 774 35.03 0.16 30.16
N ILE A 775 36.02 0.88 29.64
CA ILE A 775 35.82 2.16 28.97
C ILE A 775 36.33 2.06 27.54
N ARG A 776 35.45 2.33 26.57
CA ARG A 776 35.84 2.26 25.16
C ARG A 776 36.69 3.46 24.75
N HIS A 777 36.30 4.68 25.14
CA HIS A 777 37.07 5.88 24.81
C HIS A 777 37.16 6.84 25.99
N ILE A 778 38.36 7.38 26.24
CA ILE A 778 38.60 8.45 27.20
C ILE A 778 39.15 9.68 26.47
N ASP A 779 38.44 10.81 26.55
CA ASP A 779 38.93 12.13 26.14
C ASP A 779 39.44 12.90 27.37
N ALA A 780 40.76 12.92 27.49
CA ALA A 780 41.57 13.54 28.54
C ALA A 780 42.41 14.72 27.99
N ARG A 781 41.99 15.37 26.90
CA ARG A 781 42.75 16.49 26.32
C ARG A 781 42.91 17.70 27.23
N GLY A 782 41.98 17.90 28.16
CA GLY A 782 41.93 19.07 29.04
C GLY A 782 42.51 18.87 30.45
N ILE A 783 42.99 17.69 30.80
CA ILE A 783 43.28 17.35 32.20
C ILE A 783 44.76 17.39 32.57
N THR A 784 45.04 17.69 33.84
CA THR A 784 46.38 17.64 34.42
C THR A 784 46.74 16.22 34.89
N PRO A 785 48.00 15.78 34.79
CA PRO A 785 48.42 14.47 35.29
C PRO A 785 47.99 14.24 36.74
N GLY A 786 47.45 13.04 37.03
CA GLY A 786 47.01 12.64 38.37
C GLY A 786 45.55 12.99 38.73
N THR A 787 44.78 13.61 37.82
CA THR A 787 43.34 13.81 38.05
C THR A 787 42.48 12.62 37.59
N LEU A 788 43.01 11.78 36.70
CA LEU A 788 42.43 10.50 36.33
C LEU A 788 43.20 9.40 37.09
N VAL A 789 42.51 8.73 38.02
CA VAL A 789 43.05 7.58 38.76
C VAL A 789 42.34 6.35 38.24
N VAL A 790 43.08 5.47 37.58
CA VAL A 790 42.55 4.21 37.04
C VAL A 790 43.16 3.06 37.82
N ASP A 791 42.39 2.03 38.15
CA ASP A 791 42.93 0.81 38.75
C ASP A 791 43.50 -0.15 37.70
N SER A 792 44.24 -1.17 38.15
CA SER A 792 44.87 -2.14 37.24
C SER A 792 43.88 -3.08 36.53
N LEU A 793 42.65 -3.16 37.03
CA LEU A 793 41.59 -4.03 36.53
C LEU A 793 40.73 -3.34 35.46
N THR A 794 40.82 -2.02 35.32
CA THR A 794 40.10 -1.26 34.31
C THR A 794 40.70 -1.49 32.93
N ILE A 795 39.81 -1.65 31.95
CA ILE A 795 40.16 -1.78 30.53
C ILE A 795 39.81 -0.48 29.83
N VAL A 796 40.76 0.06 29.08
CA VAL A 796 40.57 1.25 28.25
C VAL A 796 40.98 0.90 26.82
N ASP A 797 40.03 0.94 25.87
CA ASP A 797 40.34 0.61 24.47
C ASP A 797 41.07 1.78 23.77
N GLU A 798 40.63 3.02 24.00
CA GLU A 798 41.18 4.23 23.39
C GLU A 798 41.36 5.36 24.43
N LEU A 799 42.53 6.01 24.41
CA LEU A 799 42.83 7.18 25.26
C LEU A 799 43.35 8.33 24.40
N MET A 800 42.67 9.48 24.50
CA MET A 800 43.10 10.73 23.88
C MET A 800 43.56 11.72 24.95
N THR A 801 44.83 12.09 24.94
CA THR A 801 45.41 13.10 25.84
C THR A 801 45.72 14.39 25.07
N ALA A 802 46.20 15.41 25.77
CA ALA A 802 46.64 16.66 25.14
C ALA A 802 47.75 16.45 24.08
N THR A 803 48.52 15.37 24.19
CA THR A 803 49.75 15.14 23.42
C THR A 803 49.70 13.89 22.54
N ALA A 804 48.76 12.96 22.78
CA ALA A 804 48.74 11.68 22.07
C ALA A 804 47.32 11.11 21.92
N PHE A 805 47.14 10.29 20.88
CA PHE A 805 46.03 9.35 20.75
C PHE A 805 46.60 7.94 20.84
N LEU A 806 46.16 7.18 21.83
CA LEU A 806 46.72 5.89 22.21
C LEU A 806 45.63 4.81 22.08
N THR A 807 45.96 3.72 21.39
CA THR A 807 45.06 2.57 21.17
C THR A 807 45.67 1.24 21.62
N SER A 808 46.91 1.25 22.12
CA SER A 808 47.60 0.07 22.63
C SER A 808 47.51 0.03 24.14
N ASP A 809 47.05 -1.09 24.71
CA ASP A 809 46.92 -1.27 26.17
C ASP A 809 48.21 -0.93 26.93
N ALA A 810 49.37 -1.36 26.42
CA ALA A 810 50.66 -1.05 27.03
C ALA A 810 50.97 0.46 27.04
N ALA A 811 50.64 1.17 25.95
CA ALA A 811 50.84 2.62 25.86
C ALA A 811 49.85 3.37 26.75
N ILE A 812 48.59 2.92 26.78
CA ILE A 812 47.53 3.49 27.61
C ILE A 812 47.88 3.30 29.10
N ARG A 813 48.25 2.08 29.52
CA ARG A 813 48.66 1.79 30.91
C ARG A 813 49.86 2.62 31.34
N LYS A 814 50.86 2.76 30.47
CA LYS A 814 52.03 3.61 30.73
C LYS A 814 51.62 5.08 30.93
N GLU A 815 50.76 5.60 30.07
CA GLU A 815 50.27 6.98 30.16
C GLU A 815 49.44 7.22 31.43
N LEU A 816 48.66 6.22 31.85
CA LEU A 816 47.87 6.25 33.09
C LEU A 816 48.70 5.96 34.36
N GLY A 817 50.02 5.74 34.24
CA GLY A 817 50.88 5.44 35.39
C GLY A 817 50.63 4.07 36.02
N LEU A 818 49.99 3.16 35.30
CA LEU A 818 49.75 1.78 35.71
C LEU A 818 51.02 0.94 35.50
N SER A 819 51.28 -0.01 36.40
CA SER A 819 52.44 -0.91 36.28
C SER A 819 52.36 -1.70 34.98
N THR A 820 53.34 -1.52 34.10
CA THR A 820 53.53 -2.34 32.89
C THR A 820 54.24 -3.66 33.21
N GLU A 821 54.19 -4.15 34.46
CA GLU A 821 54.93 -5.34 34.85
C GLU A 821 54.49 -6.50 33.97
N SER A 822 55.51 -7.08 33.33
CA SER A 822 55.44 -8.05 32.25
C SER A 822 54.69 -9.31 32.67
N ASN A 823 53.38 -9.33 32.46
CA ASN A 823 52.76 -10.56 32.05
C ASN A 823 53.16 -10.81 30.60
N ASP A 824 53.55 -12.05 30.31
CA ASP A 824 53.85 -12.57 28.99
C ASP A 824 52.91 -11.92 27.97
N GLY A 825 53.39 -11.25 26.92
CA GLY A 825 52.53 -10.46 26.01
C GLY A 825 51.36 -11.27 25.43
N PHE A 826 51.51 -12.60 25.42
CA PHE A 826 50.47 -13.55 25.12
C PHE A 826 49.36 -13.65 26.19
N SER A 827 49.67 -13.58 27.49
CA SER A 827 48.67 -13.58 28.57
C SER A 827 47.75 -12.36 28.51
N ASP A 828 48.29 -11.20 28.18
CA ASP A 828 47.50 -9.97 28.02
C ASP A 828 46.62 -10.05 26.75
N ALA A 829 47.19 -10.52 25.63
CA ALA A 829 46.42 -10.76 24.42
C ALA A 829 45.32 -11.81 24.63
N PHE A 830 45.64 -12.91 25.32
CA PHE A 830 44.70 -13.99 25.64
C PHE A 830 43.56 -13.48 26.52
N GLY A 831 43.89 -12.74 27.59
CA GLY A 831 42.88 -12.12 28.46
C GLY A 831 42.05 -11.05 27.75
N PHE A 832 42.63 -10.32 26.80
CA PHE A 832 41.88 -9.38 25.96
C PHE A 832 40.90 -10.11 25.03
N PHE A 833 41.35 -11.14 24.31
CA PHE A 833 40.49 -11.87 23.36
C PHE A 833 39.38 -12.66 24.08
N SER A 834 39.67 -13.33 25.19
CA SER A 834 38.65 -13.99 26.02
C SER A 834 37.58 -12.99 26.48
N ARG A 835 37.99 -11.86 27.04
CA ARG A 835 37.05 -10.83 27.50
C ARG A 835 36.26 -10.18 26.35
N LYS A 836 36.85 -10.01 25.15
CA LYS A 836 36.11 -9.49 23.99
C LYS A 836 35.10 -10.50 23.46
N LEU A 837 35.41 -11.80 23.50
CA LEU A 837 34.45 -12.86 23.17
C LEU A 837 33.29 -12.89 24.16
N GLU A 838 33.59 -12.76 25.46
CA GLU A 838 32.60 -12.66 26.55
C GLU A 838 31.72 -11.41 26.36
N ALA A 839 32.34 -10.22 26.28
CA ALA A 839 31.66 -8.93 26.24
C ALA A 839 30.84 -8.69 24.97
N SER A 840 31.18 -9.36 23.87
CA SER A 840 30.49 -9.17 22.58
C SER A 840 29.50 -10.29 22.27
N HIS A 841 29.29 -11.23 23.19
CA HIS A 841 28.41 -12.40 23.04
C HIS A 841 28.70 -13.22 21.77
N TYR A 842 29.95 -13.32 21.33
CA TYR A 842 30.31 -14.15 20.18
C TYR A 842 30.32 -15.62 20.58
N SER A 843 29.17 -16.29 20.44
CA SER A 843 29.12 -17.75 20.48
C SER A 843 29.94 -18.37 19.35
N SER A 844 30.13 -17.62 18.26
CA SER A 844 31.04 -17.98 17.19
C SER A 844 31.58 -16.79 16.39
N ILE A 845 32.73 -16.98 15.74
CA ILE A 845 33.34 -16.05 14.79
C ILE A 845 33.57 -16.77 13.47
N VAL A 846 33.31 -16.08 12.34
CA VAL A 846 33.65 -16.60 11.01
C VAL A 846 35.04 -16.13 10.61
N ILE A 847 35.93 -17.09 10.37
CA ILE A 847 37.30 -16.86 9.93
C ILE A 847 37.53 -17.45 8.53
N ASP A 848 38.49 -16.91 7.81
CA ASP A 848 39.02 -17.55 6.59
C ASP A 848 39.84 -18.78 6.99
N SER A 849 39.55 -19.92 6.38
CA SER A 849 40.19 -21.20 6.70
C SER A 849 41.70 -21.19 6.44
N ALA A 850 42.16 -20.47 5.42
CA ALA A 850 43.57 -20.47 5.03
C ALA A 850 44.40 -19.54 5.92
N THR A 851 43.86 -18.36 6.26
CA THR A 851 44.60 -17.38 7.08
C THR A 851 44.28 -17.46 8.56
N ARG A 852 43.22 -18.15 8.97
CA ARG A 852 42.67 -18.17 10.34
C ARG A 852 42.38 -16.77 10.90
N LEU A 853 42.16 -15.79 10.02
CA LEU A 853 41.78 -14.41 10.38
C LEU A 853 40.27 -14.22 10.18
N PRO A 854 39.62 -13.28 10.91
CA PRO A 854 38.23 -12.94 10.65
C PRO A 854 37.99 -12.58 9.19
N ALA A 855 36.85 -12.99 8.63
CA ALA A 855 36.50 -12.65 7.25
C ALA A 855 36.44 -11.12 7.07
N GLU A 856 36.99 -10.60 5.97
CA GLU A 856 37.07 -9.14 5.72
C GLU A 856 35.71 -8.42 5.77
N ASP A 857 34.62 -9.16 5.47
CA ASP A 857 33.25 -8.65 5.49
C ASP A 857 32.68 -8.48 6.91
N ASP A 858 33.30 -9.11 7.93
CA ASP A 858 32.83 -9.08 9.31
C ASP A 858 33.57 -8.02 10.14
N ARG A 859 33.14 -6.77 9.98
CA ARG A 859 33.66 -5.61 10.73
C ARG A 859 33.56 -5.78 12.25
N ARG A 860 32.68 -6.65 12.74
CA ARG A 860 32.46 -6.85 14.18
C ARG A 860 33.61 -7.62 14.84
N SER A 861 34.37 -8.37 14.05
CA SER A 861 35.51 -9.19 14.49
C SER A 861 36.87 -8.50 14.31
N ALA A 862 36.89 -7.20 13.95
CA ALA A 862 38.12 -6.45 13.70
C ALA A 862 39.07 -6.39 14.92
N TRP A 863 38.53 -6.48 16.13
CA TRP A 863 39.29 -6.48 17.38
C TRP A 863 40.22 -7.70 17.51
N ALA A 864 39.98 -8.80 16.80
CA ALA A 864 40.85 -9.97 16.81
C ALA A 864 42.28 -9.64 16.32
N LEU A 865 42.45 -8.56 15.56
CA LEU A 865 43.76 -8.13 15.04
C LEU A 865 44.49 -7.13 15.95
N THR A 866 43.91 -6.74 17.09
CA THR A 866 44.44 -5.67 17.97
C THR A 866 45.85 -5.98 18.47
N PHE A 867 46.14 -7.24 18.80
CA PHE A 867 47.47 -7.69 19.24
C PHE A 867 48.30 -8.31 18.09
N GLY A 868 47.87 -8.09 16.85
CA GLY A 868 48.49 -8.68 15.66
C GLY A 868 48.01 -10.11 15.37
N ARG A 869 48.36 -10.57 14.16
CA ARG A 869 47.91 -11.88 13.63
C ARG A 869 48.46 -13.06 14.44
N GLU A 870 49.70 -12.96 14.90
CA GLU A 870 50.39 -14.02 15.64
C GLU A 870 49.72 -14.28 16.99
N ALA A 871 49.40 -13.23 17.75
CA ALA A 871 48.72 -13.36 19.04
C ALA A 871 47.31 -13.97 18.90
N TRP A 872 46.57 -13.58 17.86
CA TRP A 872 45.25 -14.17 17.55
C TRP A 872 45.35 -15.66 17.20
N HIS A 873 46.34 -16.02 16.39
CA HIS A 873 46.58 -17.42 16.05
C HIS A 873 46.96 -18.26 17.27
N GLU A 874 47.84 -17.75 18.12
CA GLU A 874 48.19 -18.43 19.36
C GLU A 874 46.99 -18.55 20.31
N PHE A 875 46.13 -17.52 20.36
CA PHE A 875 44.89 -17.56 21.13
C PHE A 875 43.93 -18.64 20.62
N LEU A 876 43.65 -18.66 19.31
CA LEU A 876 42.79 -19.68 18.71
C LEU A 876 43.35 -21.09 18.95
N LYS A 877 44.66 -21.27 18.72
CA LYS A 877 45.33 -22.56 18.90
C LYS A 877 45.25 -23.04 20.34
N LYS A 878 45.44 -22.16 21.32
CA LYS A 878 45.33 -22.48 22.74
C LYS A 878 43.88 -22.75 23.16
N SER A 879 42.93 -21.95 22.69
CA SER A 879 41.51 -22.18 22.95
C SER A 879 41.02 -23.50 22.34
N GLU A 880 41.48 -23.87 21.14
CA GLU A 880 41.20 -25.18 20.53
C GLU A 880 41.88 -26.32 21.32
N SER A 881 43.13 -26.17 21.76
CA SER A 881 43.81 -27.20 22.56
C SER A 881 43.18 -27.41 23.92
N ASP A 882 42.65 -26.34 24.51
CA ASP A 882 41.98 -26.37 25.82
C ASP A 882 40.51 -26.83 25.71
N GLY A 883 40.03 -27.16 24.50
CA GLY A 883 38.64 -27.57 24.25
C GLY A 883 37.62 -26.44 24.43
N ARG A 884 38.09 -25.18 24.44
CA ARG A 884 37.27 -23.97 24.53
C ARG A 884 36.88 -23.40 23.17
N ALA A 885 37.44 -23.92 22.08
CA ALA A 885 37.08 -23.52 20.73
C ALA A 885 36.92 -24.72 19.81
N HIS A 886 35.91 -24.69 18.94
CA HIS A 886 35.59 -25.75 17.98
C HIS A 886 35.33 -25.14 16.61
N SER A 887 36.11 -25.52 15.60
CA SER A 887 35.92 -25.04 14.22
C SER A 887 34.97 -25.96 13.43
N THR A 888 34.07 -25.37 12.65
CA THR A 888 33.19 -26.05 11.71
C THR A 888 33.29 -25.39 10.34
N HIS A 889 33.60 -26.16 9.29
CA HIS A 889 33.65 -25.62 7.93
C HIS A 889 32.26 -25.13 7.47
N MET A 890 32.25 -24.00 6.76
CA MET A 890 31.06 -23.43 6.14
C MET A 890 31.13 -23.55 4.62
N ASN A 891 30.04 -23.97 3.98
CA ASN A 891 29.92 -23.93 2.52
C ASN A 891 29.55 -22.51 2.08
N THR A 892 30.54 -21.75 1.60
CA THR A 892 30.36 -20.40 1.07
C THR A 892 30.89 -20.28 -0.34
N SER A 893 30.24 -19.48 -1.20
CA SER A 893 30.76 -19.11 -2.51
C SER A 893 31.90 -18.09 -2.34
N GLY A 894 33.16 -18.54 -2.41
CA GLY A 894 34.34 -17.68 -2.21
C GLY A 894 35.52 -18.43 -1.59
N SER A 895 36.40 -17.72 -0.87
CA SER A 895 37.44 -18.38 -0.08
C SER A 895 36.80 -19.28 1.00
N PRO A 896 37.40 -20.45 1.30
CA PRO A 896 36.85 -21.36 2.29
C PRO A 896 36.83 -20.68 3.66
N LYS A 897 35.67 -20.70 4.32
CA LYS A 897 35.45 -20.10 5.63
C LYS A 897 35.17 -21.18 6.69
N GLU A 898 35.65 -20.94 7.90
CA GLU A 898 35.39 -21.73 9.11
C GLU A 898 34.62 -20.88 10.11
N ARG A 899 33.64 -21.48 10.79
CA ARG A 899 33.01 -20.90 11.97
C ARG A 899 33.67 -21.50 13.20
N VAL A 900 34.32 -20.68 14.00
CA VAL A 900 34.90 -21.09 15.30
C VAL A 900 33.89 -20.78 16.38
N TRP A 901 33.41 -21.82 17.06
CA TRP A 901 32.52 -21.74 18.23
C TRP A 901 33.35 -21.73 19.50
N PHE A 902 33.02 -20.87 20.45
CA PHE A 902 33.72 -20.80 21.73
C PHE A 902 32.84 -21.35 22.86
N THR A 903 33.39 -22.21 23.72
CA THR A 903 32.69 -22.91 24.80
C THR A 903 33.39 -22.67 26.14
N GLY A 904 32.68 -22.08 27.10
CA GLY A 904 33.23 -21.80 28.44
C GLY A 904 34.30 -20.71 28.45
N VAL A 905 34.11 -19.67 27.63
CA VAL A 905 34.86 -18.41 27.73
C VAL A 905 34.14 -17.54 28.76
#